data_AF-A0A949S1H7-F1
#
_entry.id   AF-A0A949S1H7-F1
#
_cell.length_a   1.000
_cell.length_b   1.000
_cell.length_c   1.000
_cell.angle_alpha   90.00
_cell.angle_beta   90.00
_cell.angle_gamma   90.00
#
_symmetry.space_group_name_H-M   'P 1'
#
loop_
_entity.id
_entity.type
_entity.pdbx_description
1 polymer ?
#
loop_
_entity_poly.entity_id
_entity_poly.type
_entity_poly.pdbx_seq_one_letter_code
_entity_poly.pdbx_strand_id
1 'polypeptide(L)'
;MQRFIFLTSLLVFLGLGLSAQNQILVNIVNQQQFGAPNAYDWGASALDASGNYYTVGHTNASGTTASLLLVKQGTDGEVAWQQTFTPSLGTNCYGVGLTTDANGNIYVIGASKGSTGGFDFVVLKYAPTGTKLWHQVLAGAANGDDIPTGIVCSPTGTQVYVTGARSGNGGLYDYWTHCLNGSNGSVVWSAVYDYAGLQDAPAALRLDGFGNPVVTGVSAASDLNWELATVKYSASNGQQLSANRVSNNGIGLYLPSGLDLDGSGNIYVTGTTATSLTEFDIKTVRINSDFTLGWQKTFDAPSTLDSATQVKVTAAGEVYVSGFYKRGQQGIESVLLKYDASGDLKWKKVRTNSTVTAQCRPHRLALDLAGNAFVAYEITDGEKTNIAVVQYTSSGEIKWERTTDRVEGRDLPLAISLDAVGRIYVTSLRKDALTGNQYKTFRLEPLSRPLDPVGADSTHFAKEVLVRFAPGLTNTSFIDNKNLRYGKVSQVLNNASAIAEIGQKISSSNFGDWTLIKVHPNMTTADSVRYTPEGRKIIVPDFYNTFLLLIPRDYERIRDEKPFADTLESTDLQCFVRTAEPNFIVKPDNCVPDDPIYAQQGNLHPTSTYPNGSINCEEAWCIAGGGSSDIKVAIVDSGVRYTHEDFNVESSSGSVVTGGRIYATGADLLTDPENDVTDHGTRVASVIGSIRNNATGVAGISGGNDNADGVRLIGLKAFTGAASDLIAAFADAVDEFGVNIINCSGGYNSLSTSDSELLREKIRHANRMGVVICASRGNDETAFGVPIDAPRLPGTIQDEWVICVGGTGTGGEYNDECRLGAPIDIAAPSRWQLTRTAQNYIPGTNPPQASDQAYGGISFTSGATPHAAGVAALMMSYYNATPGQTQLTHDDIEYIIQAAATDVGQSGYDGQTGFGRLNAGAALKMIERPRCNVFHFGSDVNPHTRVTEQVATNIDIVLTEPYTTETGQSFPKGNYKADVWKVTATVSHPLPGGFTVDHFWPRHSACTTFDLYTTVSGQNRLIPVEKDVIVGTPTGSSAVVTGYVYLLKDNNCVDQGWIPATKEDARLTYSLIGCDPTIATAEVWPDAFRTYPNPANDVLNIDFAGSPVPPGARLLVMDFSGRTLKTVNLAAQGELQTIQIGDLPQGVFICQIQMEGKVFSTKFVKM
;
A
#
# COMPACT_ATOMS: atom_id res chain seq x y z
N MET A 1 -29.40 41.15 15.57
CA MET A 1 -30.71 40.53 15.26
C MET A 1 -30.64 40.03 13.82
N GLN A 2 -30.86 38.73 13.60
CA GLN A 2 -31.23 38.04 12.33
C GLN A 2 -30.16 38.00 11.19
N ARG A 3 -29.58 36.82 10.86
CA ARG A 3 -30.01 35.76 9.87
C ARG A 3 -29.79 36.23 8.40
N PHE A 4 -29.25 35.52 7.40
CA PHE A 4 -28.81 34.12 7.14
C PHE A 4 -28.29 34.04 5.64
N ILE A 5 -27.39 33.07 5.30
CA ILE A 5 -27.32 32.22 4.04
C ILE A 5 -26.79 32.87 2.72
N PHE A 6 -25.90 32.30 1.85
CA PHE A 6 -25.21 30.99 1.66
C PHE A 6 -24.03 31.09 0.64
N LEU A 7 -23.21 30.01 0.59
CA LEU A 7 -22.37 29.45 -0.50
C LEU A 7 -20.93 29.97 -0.74
N THR A 8 -19.96 29.31 -0.10
CA THR A 8 -18.70 28.89 -0.76
C THR A 8 -18.40 27.43 -0.40
N SER A 9 -18.43 26.59 -1.43
CA SER A 9 -17.96 25.21 -1.46
C SER A 9 -16.45 25.19 -1.73
N LEU A 10 -15.77 24.11 -1.32
CA LEU A 10 -14.38 23.75 -1.67
C LEU A 10 -13.26 24.44 -0.87
N LEU A 11 -12.85 23.80 0.23
CA LEU A 11 -11.45 23.65 0.70
C LEU A 11 -11.48 22.94 2.07
N VAL A 12 -11.54 21.61 2.04
CA VAL A 12 -11.16 20.76 3.17
C VAL A 12 -9.97 19.95 2.68
N PHE A 13 -8.78 20.53 2.76
CA PHE A 13 -7.53 19.79 2.85
C PHE A 13 -6.60 20.53 3.81
N LEU A 14 -6.12 19.77 4.80
CA LEU A 14 -4.97 20.04 5.67
C LEU A 14 -5.09 21.21 6.66
N GLY A 15 -5.85 20.94 7.70
CA GLY A 15 -5.74 21.60 9.00
C GLY A 15 -6.09 20.63 10.13
N LEU A 16 -5.61 19.38 10.05
CA LEU A 16 -5.63 18.48 11.20
C LEU A 16 -4.54 18.97 12.15
N GLY A 17 -4.94 19.62 13.25
CA GLY A 17 -4.11 19.63 14.44
C GLY A 17 -3.79 18.18 14.77
N LEU A 18 -2.51 17.82 14.73
CA LEU A 18 -1.98 16.51 15.10
C LEU A 18 -2.37 16.20 16.55
N SER A 19 -3.50 15.53 16.75
CA SER A 19 -3.68 14.70 17.93
C SER A 19 -2.80 13.47 17.74
N ALA A 20 -1.94 13.16 18.73
CA ALA A 20 -1.10 11.96 18.72
C ALA A 20 -1.93 10.73 18.30
N GLN A 21 -1.59 10.13 17.15
CA GLN A 21 -2.19 8.88 16.71
C GLN A 21 -1.52 7.75 17.49
N ASN A 22 -2.31 6.82 18.04
CA ASN A 22 -1.77 5.65 18.73
C ASN A 22 -2.00 4.41 17.88
N GLN A 23 -0.96 3.60 17.69
CA GLN A 23 -1.11 2.23 17.21
C GLN A 23 -1.50 1.33 18.38
N ILE A 24 -2.51 0.47 18.21
CA ILE A 24 -2.90 -0.50 19.24
C ILE A 24 -2.53 -1.91 18.79
N LEU A 25 -1.72 -2.58 19.60
CA LEU A 25 -1.32 -3.98 19.42
C LEU A 25 -2.08 -4.85 20.41
N VAL A 26 -2.49 -6.06 20.01
CA VAL A 26 -3.32 -6.91 20.88
C VAL A 26 -2.76 -8.32 20.99
N ASN A 27 -2.44 -8.74 22.21
CA ASN A 27 -2.10 -10.12 22.53
C ASN A 27 -3.37 -10.95 22.77
N ILE A 28 -3.33 -12.23 22.37
CA ILE A 28 -4.28 -13.25 22.85
C ILE A 28 -3.55 -14.09 23.89
N VAL A 29 -4.04 -14.10 25.13
CA VAL A 29 -3.39 -14.77 26.26
C VAL A 29 -4.34 -15.72 26.98
N ASN A 30 -3.78 -16.58 27.84
CA ASN A 30 -4.49 -17.47 28.75
C ASN A 30 -5.56 -18.32 28.05
N GLN A 31 -5.16 -18.98 26.96
CA GLN A 31 -6.05 -19.86 26.22
C GLN A 31 -6.26 -21.17 27.00
N GLN A 32 -7.51 -21.50 27.31
CA GLN A 32 -7.89 -22.74 27.99
C GLN A 32 -8.95 -23.48 27.16
N GLN A 33 -8.93 -24.81 27.19
CA GLN A 33 -9.90 -25.67 26.52
C GLN A 33 -10.42 -26.73 27.49
N PHE A 34 -11.74 -26.96 27.48
CA PHE A 34 -12.37 -27.90 28.40
C PHE A 34 -13.74 -28.40 27.89
N GLY A 35 -14.21 -29.49 28.50
CA GLY A 35 -15.48 -30.12 28.18
C GLY A 35 -15.46 -30.92 26.88
N ALA A 36 -16.51 -31.71 26.68
CA ALA A 36 -16.77 -32.47 25.46
C ALA A 36 -18.28 -32.40 25.11
N PRO A 37 -18.79 -31.21 24.76
CA PRO A 37 -20.21 -31.03 24.41
C PRO A 37 -20.60 -31.84 23.17
N ASN A 38 -21.85 -32.26 23.13
CA ASN A 38 -22.46 -32.86 21.92
C ASN A 38 -22.90 -31.77 20.92
N ALA A 39 -23.92 -32.04 20.11
CA ALA A 39 -24.38 -31.14 19.04
C ALA A 39 -25.07 -29.83 19.52
N TYR A 40 -25.42 -29.69 20.81
CA TYR A 40 -26.03 -28.47 21.32
C TYR A 40 -24.97 -27.37 21.57
N ASP A 41 -25.28 -26.14 21.16
CA ASP A 41 -24.39 -24.97 21.29
C ASP A 41 -24.65 -24.15 22.56
N TRP A 42 -25.30 -24.75 23.55
CA TRP A 42 -25.67 -24.06 24.79
C TRP A 42 -24.47 -23.85 25.69
N GLY A 43 -24.26 -22.59 26.05
CA GLY A 43 -23.24 -22.21 27.02
C GLY A 43 -23.25 -20.71 27.26
N ALA A 44 -22.77 -20.31 28.42
CA ALA A 44 -22.72 -18.92 28.84
C ALA A 44 -21.49 -18.67 29.71
N SER A 45 -21.14 -17.41 29.89
CA SER A 45 -20.12 -17.00 30.85
C SER A 45 -20.54 -15.78 31.66
N ALA A 46 -19.97 -15.63 32.85
CA ALA A 46 -20.12 -14.45 33.69
C ALA A 46 -18.83 -14.16 34.47
N LEU A 47 -18.69 -12.92 34.93
CA LEU A 47 -17.62 -12.48 35.82
C LEU A 47 -18.19 -12.21 37.21
N ASP A 48 -17.45 -12.56 38.26
CA ASP A 48 -17.74 -12.03 39.60
C ASP A 48 -17.12 -10.63 39.79
N ALA A 49 -17.41 -10.01 40.94
CA ALA A 49 -16.88 -8.68 41.28
C ALA A 49 -15.34 -8.64 41.43
N SER A 50 -14.70 -9.80 41.62
CA SER A 50 -13.24 -9.92 41.70
C SER A 50 -12.58 -10.13 40.32
N GLY A 51 -13.38 -10.25 39.25
CA GLY A 51 -12.91 -10.56 37.90
C GLY A 51 -12.58 -12.04 37.67
N ASN A 52 -13.03 -12.95 38.53
CA ASN A 52 -12.98 -14.38 38.22
C ASN A 52 -14.02 -14.71 37.16
N TYR A 53 -13.63 -15.58 36.23
CA TYR A 53 -14.42 -15.89 35.05
C TYR A 53 -15.04 -17.27 35.16
N TYR A 54 -16.34 -17.37 34.91
CA TYR A 54 -17.10 -18.61 35.03
C TYR A 54 -17.72 -18.96 33.69
N THR A 55 -17.55 -20.21 33.24
CA THR A 55 -18.19 -20.73 32.03
C THR A 55 -19.08 -21.91 32.38
N VAL A 56 -20.30 -21.93 31.84
CA VAL A 56 -21.21 -23.08 31.93
C VAL A 56 -21.49 -23.65 30.54
N GLY A 57 -21.65 -24.97 30.47
CA GLY A 57 -22.09 -25.74 29.31
C GLY A 57 -22.37 -27.18 29.72
N HIS A 58 -21.83 -28.15 28.97
CA HIS A 58 -21.97 -29.58 29.24
C HIS A 58 -20.79 -30.41 28.76
N THR A 59 -20.71 -31.65 29.23
CA THR A 59 -19.69 -32.61 28.82
C THR A 59 -20.25 -34.03 28.76
N ASN A 60 -19.80 -34.80 27.77
CA ASN A 60 -20.11 -36.22 27.61
C ASN A 60 -18.92 -37.12 28.03
N ALA A 61 -17.89 -36.57 28.68
CA ALA A 61 -16.66 -37.31 28.98
C ALA A 61 -16.84 -38.57 29.87
N SER A 62 -18.00 -38.73 30.53
CA SER A 62 -18.33 -39.86 31.41
C SER A 62 -19.31 -40.88 30.82
N GLY A 63 -19.72 -40.78 29.54
CA GLY A 63 -20.62 -41.74 28.89
C GLY A 63 -21.44 -41.16 27.73
N THR A 64 -22.57 -41.79 27.40
CA THR A 64 -23.49 -41.30 26.33
C THR A 64 -24.41 -40.16 26.80
N THR A 65 -24.48 -39.89 28.10
CA THR A 65 -25.34 -38.85 28.70
C THR A 65 -24.57 -37.58 28.99
N ALA A 66 -25.11 -36.44 28.54
CA ALA A 66 -24.54 -35.12 28.81
C ALA A 66 -24.71 -34.73 30.28
N SER A 67 -23.64 -34.23 30.91
CA SER A 67 -23.67 -33.65 32.26
C SER A 67 -23.35 -32.16 32.18
N LEU A 68 -24.03 -31.32 32.96
CA LEU A 68 -23.75 -29.89 33.02
C LEU A 68 -22.32 -29.69 33.52
N LEU A 69 -21.58 -28.77 32.90
CA LEU A 69 -20.21 -28.44 33.26
C LEU A 69 -20.14 -26.97 33.68
N LEU A 70 -19.58 -26.70 34.87
CA LEU A 70 -19.27 -25.37 35.36
C LEU A 70 -17.75 -25.27 35.61
N VAL A 71 -17.09 -24.28 35.03
CA VAL A 71 -15.65 -24.05 35.15
C VAL A 71 -15.41 -22.66 35.72
N LYS A 72 -14.53 -22.55 36.73
CA LYS A 72 -14.01 -21.28 37.24
C LYS A 72 -12.58 -21.07 36.77
N GLN A 73 -12.30 -19.88 36.27
CA GLN A 73 -10.97 -19.40 35.93
C GLN A 73 -10.63 -18.16 36.78
N GLY A 74 -9.36 -18.10 37.20
CA GLY A 74 -8.83 -16.94 37.92
C GLY A 74 -8.66 -15.72 37.01
N THR A 75 -8.27 -14.59 37.61
CA THR A 75 -7.91 -13.38 36.86
C THR A 75 -6.65 -13.55 36.00
N ASP A 76 -5.83 -14.55 36.31
CA ASP A 76 -4.70 -15.04 35.53
C ASP A 76 -5.14 -15.95 34.37
N GLY A 77 -6.43 -16.24 34.25
CA GLY A 77 -7.03 -17.08 33.19
C GLY A 77 -6.82 -18.58 33.36
N GLU A 78 -6.13 -19.02 34.42
CA GLU A 78 -5.94 -20.43 34.73
C GLU A 78 -7.21 -21.05 35.34
N VAL A 79 -7.43 -22.34 35.09
CA VAL A 79 -8.59 -23.05 35.65
C VAL A 79 -8.36 -23.31 37.14
N ALA A 80 -9.18 -22.69 37.99
CA ALA A 80 -9.12 -22.86 39.43
C ALA A 80 -9.82 -24.14 39.89
N TRP A 81 -11.00 -24.42 39.32
CA TRP A 81 -11.74 -25.66 39.55
C TRP A 81 -12.81 -25.88 38.47
N GLN A 82 -13.30 -27.11 38.35
CA GLN A 82 -14.44 -27.47 37.51
C GLN A 82 -15.39 -28.42 38.26
N GLN A 83 -16.68 -28.34 37.94
CA GLN A 83 -17.74 -29.15 38.53
C GLN A 83 -18.66 -29.71 37.45
N THR A 84 -19.08 -30.96 37.60
CA THR A 84 -20.12 -31.56 36.76
C THR A 84 -21.39 -31.83 37.56
N PHE A 85 -22.55 -31.76 36.90
CA PHE A 85 -23.83 -32.02 37.54
C PHE A 85 -24.84 -32.72 36.63
N THR A 86 -25.48 -33.74 37.19
CA THR A 86 -26.64 -34.43 36.61
C THR A 86 -27.64 -34.69 37.74
N PRO A 87 -28.94 -34.34 37.58
CA PRO A 87 -29.91 -34.41 38.67
C PRO A 87 -30.25 -35.85 39.08
N SER A 88 -30.22 -36.79 38.12
CA SER A 88 -30.39 -38.22 38.38
C SER A 88 -29.70 -39.08 37.31
N LEU A 89 -29.36 -40.33 37.64
CA LEU A 89 -28.67 -41.24 36.73
C LEU A 89 -29.47 -41.45 35.43
N GLY A 90 -28.79 -41.41 34.29
CA GLY A 90 -29.40 -41.63 32.97
C GLY A 90 -30.11 -40.40 32.36
N THR A 91 -30.09 -39.25 33.03
CA THR A 91 -30.62 -37.99 32.48
C THR A 91 -29.53 -37.21 31.74
N ASN A 92 -29.92 -36.51 30.67
CA ASN A 92 -29.07 -35.48 30.07
C ASN A 92 -29.28 -34.17 30.83
N CYS A 93 -28.21 -33.41 31.03
CA CYS A 93 -28.23 -32.13 31.73
C CYS A 93 -27.31 -31.15 31.00
N TYR A 94 -27.85 -30.02 30.57
CA TYR A 94 -27.15 -29.03 29.75
C TYR A 94 -27.16 -27.67 30.45
N GLY A 95 -26.00 -27.03 30.60
CA GLY A 95 -25.91 -25.66 31.10
C GLY A 95 -26.35 -24.64 30.06
N VAL A 96 -27.20 -23.68 30.45
CA VAL A 96 -27.77 -22.68 29.55
C VAL A 96 -27.35 -21.26 29.92
N GLY A 97 -27.42 -20.91 31.21
CA GLY A 97 -27.09 -19.57 31.68
C GLY A 97 -26.53 -19.56 33.10
N LEU A 98 -25.81 -18.50 33.47
CA LEU A 98 -25.34 -18.30 34.84
C LEU A 98 -25.31 -16.83 35.25
N THR A 99 -25.27 -16.59 36.55
CA THR A 99 -25.11 -15.27 37.18
C THR A 99 -24.38 -15.41 38.51
N THR A 100 -23.84 -14.31 39.03
CA THR A 100 -23.12 -14.27 40.31
C THR A 100 -23.66 -13.18 41.22
N ASP A 101 -23.68 -13.43 42.53
CA ASP A 101 -23.96 -12.39 43.53
C ASP A 101 -22.70 -11.64 43.97
N ALA A 102 -22.86 -10.58 44.77
CA ALA A 102 -21.75 -9.78 45.29
C ALA A 102 -20.78 -10.55 46.19
N ASN A 103 -21.18 -11.72 46.71
CA ASN A 103 -20.33 -12.60 47.52
C ASN A 103 -19.59 -13.64 46.65
N GLY A 104 -19.78 -13.61 45.33
CA GLY A 104 -19.17 -14.54 44.38
C GLY A 104 -19.84 -15.92 44.35
N ASN A 105 -21.04 -16.10 44.93
CA ASN A 105 -21.79 -17.34 44.73
C ASN A 105 -22.29 -17.40 43.29
N ILE A 106 -22.28 -18.60 42.74
CA ILE A 106 -22.61 -18.84 41.34
C ILE A 106 -23.98 -19.50 41.28
N TYR A 107 -24.88 -18.94 40.48
CA TYR A 107 -26.19 -19.50 40.18
C TYR A 107 -26.23 -19.91 38.72
N VAL A 108 -26.69 -21.12 38.45
CA VAL A 108 -26.71 -21.69 37.10
C VAL A 108 -28.13 -22.14 36.78
N ILE A 109 -28.56 -21.92 35.55
CA ILE A 109 -29.73 -22.58 34.98
C ILE A 109 -29.32 -23.51 33.84
N GLY A 110 -29.95 -24.67 33.80
CA GLY A 110 -29.77 -25.66 32.75
C GLY A 110 -31.08 -26.36 32.41
N ALA A 111 -31.06 -27.12 31.33
CA ALA A 111 -32.17 -27.96 30.90
C ALA A 111 -31.80 -29.43 31.15
N SER A 112 -32.65 -30.16 31.87
CA SER A 112 -32.48 -31.60 32.10
C SER A 112 -33.53 -32.40 31.35
N LYS A 113 -33.15 -33.55 30.79
CA LYS A 113 -34.07 -34.44 30.07
C LYS A 113 -33.91 -35.88 30.53
N GLY A 114 -35.00 -36.47 31.01
CA GLY A 114 -35.10 -37.88 31.37
C GLY A 114 -35.31 -38.81 30.18
N SER A 115 -35.43 -40.12 30.45
CA SER A 115 -35.71 -41.14 29.44
C SER A 115 -37.17 -41.16 28.96
N THR A 116 -38.09 -40.66 29.78
CA THR A 116 -39.52 -40.54 29.49
C THR A 116 -40.00 -39.15 29.97
N GLY A 117 -40.17 -38.20 29.07
CA GLY A 117 -40.57 -36.82 29.38
C GLY A 117 -39.87 -35.77 28.50
N GLY A 118 -40.33 -34.53 28.57
CA GLY A 118 -39.67 -33.38 27.97
C GLY A 118 -38.47 -32.88 28.76
N PHE A 119 -37.94 -31.72 28.37
CA PHE A 119 -36.95 -30.99 29.17
C PHE A 119 -37.60 -30.37 30.42
N ASP A 120 -36.84 -30.29 31.52
CA ASP A 120 -37.19 -29.59 32.77
C ASP A 120 -36.12 -28.55 33.10
N PHE A 121 -36.47 -27.50 33.85
CA PHE A 121 -35.45 -26.56 34.35
C PHE A 121 -34.67 -27.23 35.48
N VAL A 122 -33.35 -27.01 35.50
CA VAL A 122 -32.53 -27.23 36.69
C VAL A 122 -31.83 -25.94 37.08
N VAL A 123 -31.97 -25.54 38.33
CA VAL A 123 -31.32 -24.35 38.89
C VAL A 123 -30.37 -24.77 40.00
N LEU A 124 -29.13 -24.30 39.96
CA LEU A 124 -28.09 -24.67 40.92
C LEU A 124 -27.50 -23.45 41.61
N LYS A 125 -27.00 -23.64 42.83
CA LYS A 125 -26.12 -22.70 43.51
C LYS A 125 -24.81 -23.36 43.93
N TYR A 126 -23.71 -22.67 43.68
CA TYR A 126 -22.37 -23.04 44.13
C TYR A 126 -21.74 -21.90 44.95
N ALA A 127 -20.95 -22.27 45.96
CA ALA A 127 -20.05 -21.36 46.66
C ALA A 127 -18.87 -20.97 45.73
N PRO A 128 -18.15 -19.85 46.01
CA PRO A 128 -16.96 -19.44 45.22
C PRO A 128 -15.85 -20.50 45.15
N THR A 129 -15.84 -21.44 46.11
CA THR A 129 -14.93 -22.58 46.24
C THR A 129 -15.27 -23.76 45.33
N GLY A 130 -16.42 -23.72 44.65
CA GLY A 130 -16.91 -24.84 43.81
C GLY A 130 -17.76 -25.86 44.58
N THR A 131 -18.07 -25.63 45.85
CA THR A 131 -18.99 -26.49 46.61
C THR A 131 -20.43 -26.23 46.22
N LYS A 132 -21.17 -27.26 45.76
CA LYS A 132 -22.62 -27.16 45.49
C LYS A 132 -23.37 -26.93 46.81
N LEU A 133 -24.17 -25.87 46.88
CA LEU A 133 -24.97 -25.52 48.06
C LEU A 133 -26.39 -26.08 47.96
N TRP A 134 -27.04 -25.93 46.81
CA TRP A 134 -28.36 -26.52 46.54
C TRP A 134 -28.60 -26.65 45.03
N HIS A 135 -29.60 -27.44 44.66
CA HIS A 135 -30.18 -27.44 43.32
C HIS A 135 -31.70 -27.64 43.41
N GLN A 136 -32.42 -27.20 42.38
CA GLN A 136 -33.87 -27.33 42.25
C GLN A 136 -34.20 -27.77 40.83
N VAL A 137 -35.09 -28.76 40.69
CA VAL A 137 -35.69 -29.13 39.39
C VAL A 137 -37.11 -28.56 39.35
N LEU A 138 -37.46 -27.87 38.27
CA LEU A 138 -38.78 -27.28 38.06
C LEU A 138 -39.38 -27.91 36.79
N ALA A 139 -40.47 -28.65 36.97
CA ALA A 139 -41.18 -29.36 35.91
C ALA A 139 -42.63 -28.88 35.83
N GLY A 140 -43.13 -28.67 34.63
CA GLY A 140 -44.50 -28.28 34.35
C GLY A 140 -45.48 -29.45 34.54
N ALA A 141 -46.73 -29.13 34.89
CA ALA A 141 -47.77 -30.15 35.14
C ALA A 141 -48.10 -31.05 33.93
N ALA A 142 -47.73 -30.65 32.72
CA ALA A 142 -47.97 -31.38 31.48
C ALA A 142 -46.85 -32.38 31.12
N ASN A 143 -45.71 -32.38 31.83
CA ASN A 143 -44.51 -33.17 31.52
C ASN A 143 -43.99 -33.01 30.06
N GLY A 144 -44.30 -31.86 29.43
CA GLY A 144 -43.81 -31.48 28.11
C GLY A 144 -42.41 -30.85 28.16
N ASP A 145 -41.96 -30.24 27.06
CA ASP A 145 -40.66 -29.55 27.05
C ASP A 145 -40.76 -28.20 27.78
N ASP A 146 -39.98 -28.04 28.85
CA ASP A 146 -39.78 -26.80 29.59
C ASP A 146 -38.33 -26.32 29.35
N ILE A 147 -38.17 -25.32 28.49
CA ILE A 147 -36.86 -24.85 28.00
C ILE A 147 -36.47 -23.54 28.70
N PRO A 148 -35.40 -23.53 29.53
CA PRO A 148 -34.95 -22.31 30.20
C PRO A 148 -34.28 -21.35 29.22
N THR A 149 -34.47 -20.04 29.43
CA THR A 149 -33.87 -19.00 28.58
C THR A 149 -33.13 -17.91 29.35
N GLY A 150 -33.38 -17.73 30.64
CA GLY A 150 -32.69 -16.70 31.42
C GLY A 150 -32.61 -16.97 32.92
N ILE A 151 -31.54 -16.45 33.54
CA ILE A 151 -31.32 -16.42 34.99
C ILE A 151 -30.69 -15.09 35.40
N VAL A 152 -31.19 -14.49 36.48
CA VAL A 152 -30.60 -13.32 37.15
C VAL A 152 -30.76 -13.44 38.65
N CYS A 153 -29.92 -12.78 39.45
CA CYS A 153 -30.07 -12.77 40.90
C CYS A 153 -30.09 -11.33 41.45
N SER A 154 -30.72 -11.14 42.60
CA SER A 154 -30.56 -9.90 43.37
C SER A 154 -29.08 -9.71 43.70
N PRO A 155 -28.54 -8.48 43.75
CA PRO A 155 -27.12 -8.24 44.07
C PRO A 155 -26.65 -8.91 45.37
N THR A 156 -27.53 -9.04 46.36
CA THR A 156 -27.27 -9.70 47.65
C THR A 156 -27.36 -11.23 47.62
N GLY A 157 -27.82 -11.82 46.51
CA GLY A 157 -28.03 -13.27 46.38
C GLY A 157 -29.21 -13.81 47.20
N THR A 158 -30.13 -12.95 47.64
CA THR A 158 -31.30 -13.35 48.45
C THR A 158 -32.43 -13.95 47.61
N GLN A 159 -32.56 -13.50 46.36
CA GLN A 159 -33.54 -13.98 45.40
C GLN A 159 -32.88 -14.30 44.06
N VAL A 160 -33.31 -15.38 43.42
CA VAL A 160 -32.86 -15.82 42.10
C VAL A 160 -34.08 -15.91 41.21
N TYR A 161 -34.04 -15.25 40.06
CA TYR A 161 -35.11 -15.24 39.10
C TYR A 161 -34.71 -16.04 37.87
N VAL A 162 -35.61 -16.93 37.45
CA VAL A 162 -35.41 -17.76 36.27
C VAL A 162 -36.62 -17.70 35.37
N THR A 163 -36.41 -17.80 34.06
CA THR A 163 -37.51 -17.88 33.11
C THR A 163 -37.20 -18.81 31.94
N GLY A 164 -38.26 -19.27 31.29
CA GLY A 164 -38.19 -20.05 30.06
C GLY A 164 -39.58 -20.40 29.55
N ALA A 165 -39.63 -21.07 28.40
CA ALA A 165 -40.87 -21.55 27.80
C ALA A 165 -41.34 -22.81 28.54
N ARG A 166 -42.60 -22.85 28.96
CA ARG A 166 -43.23 -24.03 29.58
C ARG A 166 -44.27 -24.62 28.66
N SER A 167 -44.30 -25.93 28.48
CA SER A 167 -45.38 -26.59 27.74
C SER A 167 -46.66 -26.69 28.58
N GLY A 168 -47.77 -26.18 28.03
CA GLY A 168 -49.13 -26.32 28.57
C GLY A 168 -49.84 -27.62 28.14
N ASN A 169 -51.05 -27.84 28.67
CA ASN A 169 -51.94 -28.94 28.26
C ASN A 169 -52.52 -28.65 26.86
N GLY A 170 -51.83 -29.13 25.83
CA GLY A 170 -52.15 -28.81 24.43
C GLY A 170 -50.90 -28.60 23.56
N GLY A 171 -49.71 -28.57 24.16
CA GLY A 171 -48.43 -28.42 23.45
C GLY A 171 -48.08 -26.98 23.05
N LEU A 172 -48.86 -26.00 23.51
CA LEU A 172 -48.53 -24.57 23.40
C LEU A 172 -47.54 -24.20 24.51
N TYR A 173 -46.69 -23.22 24.24
CA TYR A 173 -45.69 -22.73 25.19
C TYR A 173 -46.16 -21.43 25.82
N ASP A 174 -45.89 -21.25 27.12
CA ASP A 174 -46.14 -20.01 27.85
C ASP A 174 -44.86 -19.47 28.48
N TYR A 175 -44.83 -18.17 28.81
CA TYR A 175 -43.77 -17.63 29.65
C TYR A 175 -43.91 -18.21 31.06
N TRP A 176 -42.87 -18.85 31.56
CA TRP A 176 -42.83 -19.33 32.92
C TRP A 176 -41.68 -18.69 33.67
N THR A 177 -42.00 -17.94 34.72
CA THR A 177 -41.03 -17.18 35.52
C THR A 177 -41.14 -17.59 36.99
N HIS A 178 -39.99 -17.81 37.65
CA HIS A 178 -39.93 -18.12 39.07
C HIS A 178 -39.03 -17.14 39.80
N CYS A 179 -39.36 -16.90 41.07
CA CYS A 179 -38.40 -16.47 42.08
C CYS A 179 -38.10 -17.64 43.01
N LEU A 180 -36.81 -17.90 43.22
CA LEU A 180 -36.30 -18.86 44.18
C LEU A 180 -35.61 -18.13 45.34
N ASN A 181 -35.71 -18.71 46.53
CA ASN A 181 -34.98 -18.23 47.70
C ASN A 181 -33.50 -18.59 47.53
N GLY A 182 -32.63 -17.58 47.50
CA GLY A 182 -31.21 -17.78 47.22
C GLY A 182 -30.45 -18.58 48.29
N SER A 183 -31.00 -18.72 49.50
CA SER A 183 -30.38 -19.51 50.58
C SER A 183 -30.59 -21.03 50.42
N ASN A 184 -31.77 -21.45 49.92
CA ASN A 184 -32.16 -22.87 49.94
C ASN A 184 -32.79 -23.39 48.63
N GLY A 185 -32.98 -22.54 47.62
CA GLY A 185 -33.53 -22.92 46.31
C GLY A 185 -35.05 -23.15 46.29
N SER A 186 -35.77 -22.96 47.40
CA SER A 186 -37.23 -23.12 47.43
C SER A 186 -37.93 -22.05 46.57
N VAL A 187 -39.01 -22.44 45.89
CA VAL A 187 -39.82 -21.52 45.08
C VAL A 187 -40.56 -20.55 46.01
N VAL A 188 -40.27 -19.26 45.86
CA VAL A 188 -40.98 -18.17 46.57
C VAL A 188 -42.30 -17.87 45.86
N TRP A 189 -42.24 -17.74 44.54
CA TRP A 189 -43.41 -17.58 43.68
C TRP A 189 -43.12 -18.12 42.28
N SER A 190 -44.18 -18.45 41.56
CA SER A 190 -44.16 -18.85 40.15
C SER A 190 -45.28 -18.10 39.43
N ALA A 191 -44.98 -17.55 38.26
CA ALA A 191 -45.89 -16.79 37.43
C ALA A 191 -45.88 -17.36 36.01
N VAL A 192 -47.06 -17.44 35.41
CA VAL A 192 -47.25 -17.77 34.00
C VAL A 192 -47.83 -16.55 33.31
N TYR A 193 -47.25 -16.15 32.18
CA TYR A 193 -47.87 -15.21 31.27
C TYR A 193 -48.31 -15.97 30.02
N ASP A 194 -49.63 -16.04 29.88
CA ASP A 194 -50.38 -16.70 28.81
C ASP A 194 -51.35 -15.66 28.24
N TYR A 195 -51.04 -15.12 27.07
CA TYR A 195 -51.89 -14.16 26.39
C TYR A 195 -52.87 -14.89 25.45
N ALA A 196 -54.16 -14.69 25.70
CA ALA A 196 -55.25 -15.24 24.90
C ALA A 196 -55.31 -16.78 24.81
N GLY A 197 -54.56 -17.52 25.64
CA GLY A 197 -54.52 -18.99 25.56
C GLY A 197 -53.69 -19.50 24.39
N LEU A 198 -52.74 -18.70 23.87
CA LEU A 198 -51.97 -18.97 22.66
C LEU A 198 -50.48 -19.10 22.97
N GLN A 199 -49.63 -19.25 21.94
CA GLN A 199 -48.19 -19.45 22.16
C GLN A 199 -47.47 -18.17 22.58
N ASP A 200 -46.71 -18.27 23.66
CA ASP A 200 -45.83 -17.26 24.21
C ASP A 200 -44.45 -17.86 24.54
N ALA A 201 -43.37 -17.29 23.99
CA ALA A 201 -42.00 -17.76 24.21
C ALA A 201 -41.09 -16.64 24.75
N PRO A 202 -40.52 -16.77 25.97
CA PRO A 202 -39.63 -15.77 26.55
C PRO A 202 -38.20 -15.92 25.98
N ALA A 203 -37.56 -14.79 25.67
CA ALA A 203 -36.22 -14.75 25.10
C ALA A 203 -35.14 -14.26 26.09
N ALA A 204 -35.47 -13.30 26.97
CA ALA A 204 -34.50 -12.71 27.89
C ALA A 204 -35.13 -12.19 29.19
N LEU A 205 -34.32 -12.15 30.24
CA LEU A 205 -34.69 -11.73 31.60
C LEU A 205 -33.65 -10.76 32.16
N ARG A 206 -34.11 -9.65 32.75
CA ARG A 206 -33.28 -8.67 33.47
C ARG A 206 -33.99 -8.18 34.72
N LEU A 207 -33.25 -7.53 35.62
CA LEU A 207 -33.83 -6.79 36.74
C LEU A 207 -33.88 -5.30 36.40
N ASP A 208 -34.95 -4.62 36.80
CA ASP A 208 -34.99 -3.16 36.82
C ASP A 208 -34.20 -2.58 38.01
N GLY A 209 -34.14 -1.25 38.10
CA GLY A 209 -33.47 -0.55 39.21
C GLY A 209 -34.07 -0.80 40.60
N PHE A 210 -35.27 -1.39 40.69
CA PHE A 210 -35.93 -1.76 41.93
C PHE A 210 -35.81 -3.26 42.25
N GLY A 211 -35.12 -4.04 41.41
CA GLY A 211 -34.95 -5.48 41.57
C GLY A 211 -36.13 -6.32 41.05
N ASN A 212 -37.08 -5.72 40.33
CA ASN A 212 -38.19 -6.44 39.72
C ASN A 212 -37.75 -7.16 38.43
N PRO A 213 -38.11 -8.43 38.23
CA PRO A 213 -37.82 -9.14 36.98
C PRO A 213 -38.67 -8.59 35.82
N VAL A 214 -37.98 -8.27 34.73
CA VAL A 214 -38.51 -7.86 33.43
C VAL A 214 -38.16 -8.94 32.42
N VAL A 215 -39.18 -9.56 31.84
CA VAL A 215 -39.06 -10.65 30.86
C VAL A 215 -39.56 -10.15 29.52
N THR A 216 -38.82 -10.42 28.44
CA THR A 216 -39.25 -10.14 27.08
C THR A 216 -39.24 -11.39 26.21
N GLY A 217 -39.99 -11.37 25.12
CA GLY A 217 -40.13 -12.48 24.18
C GLY A 217 -41.23 -12.20 23.16
N VAL A 218 -41.80 -13.26 22.60
CA VAL A 218 -42.91 -13.18 21.64
C VAL A 218 -44.18 -13.76 22.23
N SER A 219 -45.32 -13.17 21.87
CA SER A 219 -46.63 -13.56 22.35
C SER A 219 -47.68 -13.50 21.25
N ALA A 220 -48.39 -14.60 21.01
CA ALA A 220 -49.38 -14.70 19.96
C ALA A 220 -50.67 -13.95 20.33
N ALA A 221 -51.07 -12.96 19.54
CA ALA A 221 -52.40 -12.35 19.60
C ALA A 221 -53.46 -13.11 18.77
N SER A 222 -53.00 -13.91 17.80
CA SER A 222 -53.77 -14.88 17.00
C SER A 222 -52.80 -15.86 16.34
N ASP A 223 -53.29 -16.92 15.69
CA ASP A 223 -52.45 -17.90 15.00
C ASP A 223 -51.46 -17.30 13.98
N LEU A 224 -51.77 -16.13 13.42
CA LEU A 224 -50.96 -15.44 12.41
C LEU A 224 -50.28 -14.15 12.91
N ASN A 225 -50.58 -13.70 14.13
CA ASN A 225 -50.03 -12.44 14.67
C ASN A 225 -49.31 -12.68 15.99
N TRP A 226 -47.98 -12.57 15.96
CA TRP A 226 -47.10 -12.69 17.10
C TRP A 226 -46.49 -11.34 17.43
N GLU A 227 -46.68 -10.86 18.64
CA GLU A 227 -46.27 -9.54 19.09
C GLU A 227 -45.08 -9.63 20.04
N LEU A 228 -44.24 -8.61 20.08
CA LEU A 228 -43.26 -8.46 21.14
C LEU A 228 -44.03 -8.25 22.45
N ALA A 229 -43.81 -9.11 23.45
CA ALA A 229 -44.40 -8.95 24.79
C ALA A 229 -43.31 -8.83 25.85
N THR A 230 -43.36 -7.72 26.59
CA THR A 230 -42.47 -7.43 27.72
C THR A 230 -43.30 -7.32 29.00
N VAL A 231 -43.00 -8.14 29.99
CA VAL A 231 -43.77 -8.29 31.23
C VAL A 231 -42.87 -8.02 32.43
N LYS A 232 -43.38 -7.25 33.39
CA LYS A 232 -42.71 -6.98 34.66
C LYS A 232 -43.48 -7.62 35.80
N TYR A 233 -42.78 -8.33 36.66
CA TYR A 233 -43.35 -8.91 37.87
C TYR A 233 -42.81 -8.24 39.12
N SER A 234 -43.63 -8.23 40.17
CA SER A 234 -43.22 -7.82 41.50
C SER A 234 -42.21 -8.80 42.08
N ALA A 235 -41.04 -8.29 42.49
CA ALA A 235 -40.00 -9.08 43.14
C ALA A 235 -40.50 -9.89 44.36
N SER A 236 -41.47 -9.35 45.11
CA SER A 236 -41.93 -9.92 46.38
C SER A 236 -42.93 -11.06 46.24
N ASN A 237 -43.78 -11.05 45.21
CA ASN A 237 -44.93 -11.96 45.14
C ASN A 237 -45.28 -12.45 43.72
N GLY A 238 -44.52 -12.08 42.69
CA GLY A 238 -44.73 -12.55 41.32
C GLY A 238 -45.97 -11.97 40.63
N GLN A 239 -46.66 -11.01 41.24
CA GLN A 239 -47.78 -10.33 40.59
C GLN A 239 -47.28 -9.55 39.37
N GLN A 240 -47.97 -9.69 38.23
CA GLN A 240 -47.69 -8.89 37.05
C GLN A 240 -47.99 -7.41 37.37
N LEU A 241 -46.95 -6.59 37.37
CA LEU A 241 -47.06 -5.15 37.63
C LEU A 241 -47.44 -4.39 36.36
N SER A 242 -46.87 -4.79 35.23
CA SER A 242 -47.06 -4.13 33.94
C SER A 242 -46.75 -5.09 32.80
N ALA A 243 -47.40 -4.89 31.66
CA ALA A 243 -47.05 -5.55 30.41
C ALA A 243 -47.18 -4.55 29.27
N ASN A 244 -46.22 -4.60 28.34
CA ASN A 244 -46.26 -3.87 27.08
C ASN A 244 -46.25 -4.87 25.93
N ARG A 245 -47.11 -4.63 24.94
CA ARG A 245 -47.13 -5.39 23.69
C ARG A 245 -46.94 -4.44 22.52
N VAL A 246 -46.04 -4.78 21.60
CA VAL A 246 -45.77 -3.97 20.41
C VAL A 246 -46.20 -4.73 19.16
N SER A 247 -47.31 -4.29 18.58
CA SER A 247 -47.88 -4.82 17.35
C SER A 247 -47.10 -4.36 16.12
N ASN A 248 -47.13 -5.17 15.05
CA ASN A 248 -46.75 -4.77 13.70
C ASN A 248 -47.94 -5.10 12.78
N ASN A 249 -48.40 -4.14 11.95
CA ASN A 249 -49.63 -4.27 11.15
C ASN A 249 -49.49 -5.25 9.97
N GLY A 250 -49.31 -6.53 10.26
CA GLY A 250 -49.30 -7.61 9.27
C GLY A 250 -48.66 -8.86 9.84
N ILE A 251 -47.45 -8.74 10.38
CA ILE A 251 -46.67 -9.84 10.93
C ILE A 251 -45.63 -9.26 11.93
N GLY A 252 -45.71 -9.58 13.23
CA GLY A 252 -44.87 -8.95 14.27
C GLY A 252 -43.43 -9.46 14.38
N LEU A 253 -42.78 -9.19 15.52
CA LEU A 253 -41.38 -9.58 15.76
C LEU A 253 -41.33 -11.10 15.95
N TYR A 254 -40.62 -11.82 15.07
CA TYR A 254 -40.54 -13.28 15.14
C TYR A 254 -39.51 -13.76 16.16
N LEU A 255 -38.37 -13.08 16.26
CA LEU A 255 -37.20 -13.56 17.00
C LEU A 255 -36.52 -12.41 17.77
N PRO A 256 -37.01 -12.04 18.97
CA PRO A 256 -36.27 -11.18 19.88
C PRO A 256 -34.98 -11.90 20.29
N SER A 257 -33.86 -11.20 20.11
CA SER A 257 -32.52 -11.75 20.31
C SER A 257 -31.72 -11.02 21.40
N GLY A 258 -32.18 -9.85 21.86
CA GLY A 258 -31.52 -9.13 22.93
C GLY A 258 -32.43 -8.21 23.73
N LEU A 259 -32.06 -8.02 25.01
CA LEU A 259 -32.72 -7.15 25.99
C LEU A 259 -31.67 -6.42 26.83
N ASP A 260 -31.77 -5.09 26.93
CA ASP A 260 -30.97 -4.29 27.85
C ASP A 260 -31.75 -3.12 28.43
N LEU A 261 -31.27 -2.54 29.53
CA LEU A 261 -31.89 -1.40 30.20
C LEU A 261 -30.89 -0.25 30.34
N ASP A 262 -31.36 0.99 30.18
CA ASP A 262 -30.56 2.18 30.49
C ASP A 262 -30.59 2.54 31.99
N GLY A 263 -29.87 3.60 32.37
CA GLY A 263 -29.82 4.08 33.75
C GLY A 263 -31.15 4.67 34.27
N SER A 264 -32.10 4.95 33.39
CA SER A 264 -33.45 5.43 33.73
C SER A 264 -34.47 4.30 33.82
N GLY A 265 -34.06 3.05 33.57
CA GLY A 265 -34.92 1.88 33.55
C GLY A 265 -35.76 1.73 32.29
N ASN A 266 -35.45 2.47 31.21
CA ASN A 266 -36.06 2.21 29.91
C ASN A 266 -35.53 0.89 29.35
N ILE A 267 -36.40 0.15 28.67
CA ILE A 267 -36.17 -1.20 28.20
C ILE A 267 -35.95 -1.16 26.69
N TYR A 268 -34.89 -1.81 26.23
CA TYR A 268 -34.53 -1.87 24.82
C TYR A 268 -34.52 -3.32 24.37
N VAL A 269 -35.31 -3.62 23.35
CA VAL A 269 -35.43 -4.95 22.77
C VAL A 269 -35.04 -4.88 21.31
N THR A 270 -34.24 -5.83 20.84
CA THR A 270 -33.95 -5.99 19.41
C THR A 270 -34.26 -7.40 18.94
N GLY A 271 -34.52 -7.56 17.66
CA GLY A 271 -34.80 -8.85 17.05
C GLY A 271 -35.06 -8.74 15.56
N THR A 272 -35.57 -9.84 15.02
CA THR A 272 -35.94 -9.97 13.61
C THR A 272 -37.45 -9.87 13.47
N THR A 273 -37.93 -8.95 12.62
CA THR A 273 -39.34 -8.80 12.24
C THR A 273 -39.51 -9.23 10.79
N ALA A 274 -40.64 -9.83 10.40
CA ALA A 274 -40.91 -9.93 8.96
C ALA A 274 -41.68 -8.71 8.48
N THR A 275 -41.34 -8.27 7.28
CA THR A 275 -42.03 -7.19 6.55
C THR A 275 -42.83 -7.74 5.37
N SER A 276 -42.51 -8.96 4.91
CA SER A 276 -43.33 -9.76 3.99
C SER A 276 -43.19 -11.25 4.29
N LEU A 277 -43.83 -12.13 3.49
CA LEU A 277 -43.67 -13.58 3.64
C LEU A 277 -42.23 -14.09 3.38
N THR A 278 -41.38 -13.26 2.78
CA THR A 278 -40.03 -13.63 2.34
C THR A 278 -38.95 -12.65 2.80
N GLU A 279 -39.30 -11.63 3.57
CA GLU A 279 -38.42 -10.51 3.91
C GLU A 279 -38.43 -10.27 5.41
N PHE A 280 -37.23 -10.15 5.97
CA PHE A 280 -36.99 -10.01 7.40
C PHE A 280 -36.03 -8.88 7.67
N ASP A 281 -36.40 -8.00 8.61
CA ASP A 281 -35.67 -6.78 8.94
C ASP A 281 -35.25 -6.77 10.42
N ILE A 282 -34.24 -5.98 10.75
CA ILE A 282 -33.85 -5.73 12.13
C ILE A 282 -34.85 -4.73 12.73
N LYS A 283 -35.49 -5.10 13.84
CA LYS A 283 -36.37 -4.19 14.60
C LYS A 283 -35.84 -3.96 16.00
N THR A 284 -35.72 -2.70 16.38
CA THR A 284 -35.31 -2.25 17.71
C THR A 284 -36.39 -1.39 18.33
N VAL A 285 -36.77 -1.72 19.56
CA VAL A 285 -37.88 -1.11 20.29
C VAL A 285 -37.37 -0.59 21.62
N ARG A 286 -37.73 0.65 21.95
CA ARG A 286 -37.61 1.23 23.29
C ARG A 286 -38.98 1.29 23.94
N ILE A 287 -39.09 0.67 25.11
CA ILE A 287 -40.21 0.77 26.03
C ILE A 287 -39.75 1.65 27.20
N ASN A 288 -40.53 2.67 27.54
CA ASN A 288 -40.21 3.56 28.66
C ASN A 288 -40.32 2.80 29.99
N SER A 289 -39.71 3.35 31.05
CA SER A 289 -39.75 2.73 32.39
C SER A 289 -41.15 2.59 32.99
N ASP A 290 -42.13 3.35 32.48
CA ASP A 290 -43.56 3.25 32.78
C ASP A 290 -44.33 2.22 31.92
N PHE A 291 -43.62 1.43 31.12
CA PHE A 291 -44.16 0.41 30.21
C PHE A 291 -45.00 0.97 29.05
N THR A 292 -44.89 2.27 28.74
CA THR A 292 -45.39 2.84 27.49
C THR A 292 -44.39 2.64 26.34
N LEU A 293 -44.87 2.57 25.10
CA LEU A 293 -43.98 2.54 23.93
C LEU A 293 -43.29 3.90 23.79
N GLY A 294 -41.95 3.91 23.81
CA GLY A 294 -41.15 5.11 23.57
C GLY A 294 -40.94 5.34 22.08
N TRP A 295 -40.16 4.47 21.44
CA TRP A 295 -39.94 4.49 19.99
C TRP A 295 -39.68 3.09 19.45
N GLN A 296 -39.85 2.92 18.15
CA GLN A 296 -39.46 1.71 17.42
C GLN A 296 -38.77 2.11 16.12
N LYS A 297 -37.74 1.36 15.73
CA LYS A 297 -36.94 1.57 14.52
C LYS A 297 -36.78 0.24 13.79
N THR A 298 -36.98 0.29 12.48
CA THR A 298 -36.71 -0.83 11.59
C THR A 298 -35.50 -0.46 10.74
N PHE A 299 -34.54 -1.37 10.67
CA PHE A 299 -33.38 -1.29 9.79
C PHE A 299 -33.51 -2.38 8.75
N ASP A 300 -33.55 -1.94 7.50
CA ASP A 300 -33.74 -2.72 6.28
C ASP A 300 -32.50 -2.48 5.39
N ALA A 301 -31.75 -3.55 5.18
CA ALA A 301 -30.64 -3.63 4.23
C ALA A 301 -31.16 -4.21 2.91
N PRO A 302 -30.47 -4.02 1.77
CA PRO A 302 -30.91 -4.57 0.48
C PRO A 302 -30.77 -6.11 0.42
N SER A 303 -31.57 -6.81 1.21
CA SER A 303 -31.56 -8.24 1.50
C SER A 303 -32.97 -8.74 1.78
N THR A 304 -33.15 -10.07 1.73
CA THR A 304 -34.38 -10.73 2.19
C THR A 304 -34.27 -11.19 3.65
N LEU A 305 -33.09 -11.11 4.25
CA LEU A 305 -32.88 -11.51 5.64
C LEU A 305 -31.86 -10.63 6.32
N ASP A 306 -32.35 -9.78 7.21
CA ASP A 306 -31.62 -9.06 8.22
C ASP A 306 -32.02 -9.58 9.60
N SER A 307 -31.05 -9.78 10.48
CA SER A 307 -31.29 -10.35 11.79
C SER A 307 -30.40 -9.70 12.83
N ALA A 308 -31.00 -9.29 13.94
CA ALA A 308 -30.23 -8.78 15.08
C ALA A 308 -29.72 -9.94 15.93
N THR A 309 -28.55 -9.77 16.55
CA THR A 309 -27.96 -10.75 17.47
C THR A 309 -27.91 -10.27 18.90
N GLN A 310 -27.72 -8.97 19.14
CA GLN A 310 -27.72 -8.41 20.49
C GLN A 310 -27.99 -6.91 20.49
N VAL A 311 -28.53 -6.41 21.61
CA VAL A 311 -28.58 -4.98 21.95
C VAL A 311 -27.82 -4.72 23.24
N LYS A 312 -27.06 -3.62 23.29
CA LYS A 312 -26.45 -3.08 24.50
C LYS A 312 -26.70 -1.58 24.58
N VAL A 313 -26.91 -1.08 25.80
CA VAL A 313 -27.28 0.32 26.03
C VAL A 313 -26.39 0.93 27.10
N THR A 314 -25.94 2.16 26.88
CA THR A 314 -25.20 2.91 27.89
C THR A 314 -26.15 3.44 28.97
N ALA A 315 -25.64 3.81 30.15
CA ALA A 315 -26.48 4.41 31.19
C ALA A 315 -27.23 5.68 30.72
N ALA A 316 -26.66 6.40 29.73
CA ALA A 316 -27.25 7.58 29.11
C ALA A 316 -28.30 7.28 28.02
N GLY A 317 -28.53 6.01 27.69
CA GLY A 317 -29.52 5.59 26.69
C GLY A 317 -29.00 5.52 25.25
N GLU A 318 -27.68 5.54 25.02
CA GLU A 318 -27.13 5.28 23.68
C GLU A 318 -27.21 3.78 23.37
N VAL A 319 -27.76 3.42 22.21
CA VAL A 319 -28.15 2.05 21.88
C VAL A 319 -27.23 1.50 20.80
N TYR A 320 -26.67 0.31 21.03
CA TYR A 320 -25.84 -0.42 20.09
C TYR A 320 -26.52 -1.73 19.73
N VAL A 321 -26.73 -1.98 18.44
CA VAL A 321 -27.36 -3.20 17.93
C VAL A 321 -26.41 -3.90 16.98
N SER A 322 -25.99 -5.11 17.33
CA SER A 322 -25.27 -5.99 16.41
C SER A 322 -26.25 -6.87 15.65
N GLY A 323 -25.98 -7.13 14.38
CA GLY A 323 -26.79 -7.98 13.54
C GLY A 323 -26.07 -8.36 12.26
N PHE A 324 -26.77 -9.02 11.35
CA PHE A 324 -26.23 -9.40 10.05
C PHE A 324 -27.33 -9.40 8.99
N TYR A 325 -26.94 -9.34 7.72
CA TYR A 325 -27.86 -9.54 6.60
C TYR A 325 -27.25 -10.39 5.48
N LYS A 326 -28.10 -11.04 4.68
CA LYS A 326 -27.67 -11.89 3.56
C LYS A 326 -27.37 -11.06 2.32
N ARG A 327 -26.27 -11.36 1.62
CA ARG A 327 -26.02 -10.82 0.28
C ARG A 327 -26.52 -11.81 -0.78
N GLY A 328 -27.81 -11.79 -1.11
CA GLY A 328 -28.39 -12.72 -2.10
C GLY A 328 -28.13 -14.20 -1.76
N GLN A 329 -27.59 -14.97 -2.71
CA GLN A 329 -27.22 -16.40 -2.54
C GLN A 329 -25.79 -16.60 -1.98
N GLN A 330 -25.05 -15.53 -1.64
CA GLN A 330 -23.58 -15.48 -1.62
C GLN A 330 -22.99 -14.90 -0.31
N GLY A 331 -23.44 -15.36 0.86
CA GLY A 331 -22.79 -15.03 2.15
C GLY A 331 -23.52 -14.01 3.05
N ILE A 332 -22.89 -13.65 4.18
CA ILE A 332 -23.49 -12.86 5.25
C ILE A 332 -22.59 -11.70 5.67
N GLU A 333 -23.15 -10.49 5.70
CA GLU A 333 -22.51 -9.26 6.15
C GLU A 333 -22.92 -8.95 7.58
N SER A 334 -21.97 -8.48 8.38
CA SER A 334 -22.28 -7.98 9.73
C SER A 334 -22.65 -6.51 9.70
N VAL A 335 -23.58 -6.12 10.56
CA VAL A 335 -23.93 -4.73 10.80
C VAL A 335 -23.88 -4.41 12.30
N LEU A 336 -23.31 -3.26 12.63
CA LEU A 336 -23.38 -2.63 13.95
C LEU A 336 -24.03 -1.26 13.80
N LEU A 337 -25.16 -1.06 14.47
CA LEU A 337 -25.95 0.16 14.45
C LEU A 337 -25.79 0.89 15.77
N LYS A 338 -25.63 2.21 15.74
CA LYS A 338 -25.72 3.07 16.92
C LYS A 338 -26.90 4.03 16.80
N TYR A 339 -27.80 4.00 17.76
CA TYR A 339 -28.83 5.02 17.95
C TYR A 339 -28.53 5.88 19.18
N ASP A 340 -28.99 7.13 19.18
CA ASP A 340 -29.08 7.91 20.41
C ASP A 340 -30.33 7.55 21.22
N ALA A 341 -30.51 8.19 22.38
CA ALA A 341 -31.63 7.93 23.28
C ALA A 341 -33.01 8.22 22.65
N SER A 342 -33.05 9.10 21.64
CA SER A 342 -34.26 9.44 20.86
C SER A 342 -34.57 8.42 19.76
N GLY A 343 -33.65 7.50 19.49
CA GLY A 343 -33.78 6.49 18.44
C GLY A 343 -33.29 6.97 17.07
N ASP A 344 -32.53 8.07 17.01
CA ASP A 344 -31.94 8.53 15.76
C ASP A 344 -30.63 7.80 15.48
N LEU A 345 -30.49 7.24 14.27
CA LEU A 345 -29.30 6.50 13.87
C LEU A 345 -28.12 7.45 13.76
N LYS A 346 -27.13 7.30 14.64
CA LYS A 346 -25.90 8.09 14.64
C LYS A 346 -24.90 7.60 13.60
N TRP A 347 -24.72 6.28 13.54
CA TRP A 347 -23.87 5.66 12.54
C TRP A 347 -24.22 4.19 12.37
N LYS A 348 -23.78 3.66 11.23
CA LYS A 348 -23.85 2.25 10.84
C LYS A 348 -22.44 1.81 10.45
N LYS A 349 -22.01 0.64 10.91
CA LYS A 349 -20.77 -0.01 10.48
C LYS A 349 -21.11 -1.35 9.86
N VAL A 350 -20.69 -1.53 8.61
CA VAL A 350 -20.83 -2.80 7.89
C VAL A 350 -19.45 -3.42 7.82
N ARG A 351 -19.40 -4.72 8.10
CA ARG A 351 -18.20 -5.52 7.92
C ARG A 351 -18.49 -6.61 6.89
N THR A 352 -17.77 -6.55 5.78
CA THR A 352 -17.82 -7.53 4.69
C THR A 352 -16.57 -8.41 4.80
N ASN A 353 -16.72 -9.73 4.66
CA ASN A 353 -15.57 -10.60 4.45
C ASN A 353 -15.29 -10.69 2.95
N SER A 354 -14.04 -10.89 2.61
CA SER A 354 -13.51 -10.48 1.33
C SER A 354 -13.86 -11.51 0.22
N THR A 355 -14.20 -12.77 0.53
CA THR A 355 -14.63 -13.82 -0.44
C THR A 355 -16.15 -13.91 -0.59
N VAL A 356 -16.63 -14.32 -1.77
CA VAL A 356 -18.07 -14.39 -2.14
C VAL A 356 -18.85 -15.47 -1.36
N THR A 357 -18.18 -16.37 -0.64
CA THR A 357 -18.82 -17.42 0.18
C THR A 357 -18.61 -17.23 1.68
N ALA A 358 -17.85 -16.21 2.07
CA ALA A 358 -17.51 -16.01 3.46
C ALA A 358 -18.69 -15.55 4.31
N GLN A 359 -18.76 -16.07 5.53
CA GLN A 359 -19.71 -15.63 6.55
C GLN A 359 -18.98 -14.72 7.52
N CYS A 360 -19.51 -13.52 7.74
CA CYS A 360 -19.13 -12.67 8.85
C CYS A 360 -20.37 -12.41 9.70
N ARG A 361 -20.47 -13.06 10.87
CA ARG A 361 -21.63 -12.92 11.77
C ARG A 361 -21.19 -12.39 13.13
N PRO A 362 -21.78 -11.29 13.66
CA PRO A 362 -21.51 -10.86 15.02
C PRO A 362 -22.34 -11.70 15.97
N HIS A 363 -21.72 -12.41 16.90
CA HIS A 363 -22.45 -13.22 17.87
C HIS A 363 -22.69 -12.48 19.17
N ARG A 364 -21.73 -11.67 19.62
CA ARG A 364 -21.74 -11.05 20.94
C ARG A 364 -21.17 -9.63 20.91
N LEU A 365 -21.77 -8.78 21.73
CA LEU A 365 -21.52 -7.35 21.89
C LEU A 365 -21.43 -7.02 23.38
N ALA A 366 -20.38 -6.30 23.76
CA ALA A 366 -20.25 -5.69 25.08
C ALA A 366 -19.80 -4.23 24.96
N LEU A 367 -20.07 -3.43 25.99
CA LEU A 367 -19.68 -2.02 26.06
C LEU A 367 -18.76 -1.82 27.26
N ASP A 368 -17.77 -0.94 27.13
CA ASP A 368 -17.07 -0.39 28.30
C ASP A 368 -17.80 0.84 28.86
N LEU A 369 -17.30 1.38 29.97
CA LEU A 369 -17.86 2.56 30.63
C LEU A 369 -17.77 3.84 29.78
N ALA A 370 -16.88 3.88 28.78
CA ALA A 370 -16.74 5.00 27.84
C ALA A 370 -17.69 4.86 26.62
N GLY A 371 -18.47 3.79 26.55
CA GLY A 371 -19.37 3.51 25.43
C GLY A 371 -18.66 2.97 24.19
N ASN A 372 -17.44 2.44 24.30
CA ASN A 372 -16.79 1.73 23.21
C ASN A 372 -17.37 0.32 23.09
N ALA A 373 -17.62 -0.12 21.86
CA ALA A 373 -18.25 -1.40 21.58
C ALA A 373 -17.22 -2.48 21.24
N PHE A 374 -17.34 -3.65 21.87
CA PHE A 374 -16.52 -4.83 21.62
C PHE A 374 -17.40 -5.89 20.98
N VAL A 375 -17.10 -6.25 19.74
CA VAL A 375 -17.91 -7.20 18.97
C VAL A 375 -17.07 -8.42 18.61
N ALA A 376 -17.58 -9.61 18.97
CA ALA A 376 -17.00 -10.89 18.59
C ALA A 376 -17.72 -11.44 17.35
N TYR A 377 -16.96 -11.56 16.26
CA TYR A 377 -17.41 -12.06 14.97
C TYR A 377 -16.97 -13.49 14.76
N GLU A 378 -17.87 -14.30 14.22
CA GLU A 378 -17.55 -15.51 13.49
C GLU A 378 -17.10 -15.10 12.06
N ILE A 379 -15.92 -15.53 11.64
CA ILE A 379 -15.37 -15.30 10.30
C ILE A 379 -15.09 -16.66 9.66
N THR A 380 -15.85 -17.01 8.62
CA THR A 380 -15.69 -18.26 7.87
C THR A 380 -15.06 -18.01 6.51
N ASP A 381 -14.05 -18.81 6.16
CA ASP A 381 -13.36 -18.84 4.86
C ASP A 381 -13.19 -20.32 4.45
N GLY A 382 -14.12 -20.84 3.62
CA GLY A 382 -14.24 -22.28 3.34
C GLY A 382 -14.71 -23.07 4.57
N GLU A 383 -14.00 -24.16 4.92
CA GLU A 383 -14.31 -24.99 6.11
C GLU A 383 -13.72 -24.43 7.42
N LYS A 384 -12.86 -23.41 7.34
CA LYS A 384 -12.19 -22.82 8.51
C LYS A 384 -13.01 -21.65 9.03
N THR A 385 -13.35 -21.70 10.33
CA THR A 385 -14.04 -20.59 10.99
C THR A 385 -13.25 -20.11 12.19
N ASN A 386 -12.96 -18.82 12.19
CA ASN A 386 -12.16 -18.12 13.18
C ASN A 386 -12.99 -17.06 13.92
N ILE A 387 -12.45 -16.59 15.04
CA ILE A 387 -13.03 -15.48 15.78
C ILE A 387 -12.21 -14.22 15.50
N ALA A 388 -12.89 -13.14 15.14
CA ALA A 388 -12.32 -11.80 15.20
C ALA A 388 -13.03 -11.00 16.28
N VAL A 389 -12.26 -10.29 17.09
CA VAL A 389 -12.80 -9.32 18.04
C VAL A 389 -12.36 -7.94 17.59
N VAL A 390 -13.32 -7.03 17.52
CA VAL A 390 -13.09 -5.63 17.11
C VAL A 390 -13.59 -4.71 18.21
N GLN A 391 -12.75 -3.74 18.59
CA GLN A 391 -13.18 -2.62 19.41
C GLN A 391 -13.52 -1.42 18.50
N TYR A 392 -14.74 -0.91 18.63
CA TYR A 392 -15.17 0.35 18.03
C TYR A 392 -15.23 1.44 19.09
N THR A 393 -14.76 2.64 18.75
CA THR A 393 -14.98 3.83 19.58
C THR A 393 -16.48 4.17 19.64
N SER A 394 -16.88 5.03 20.58
CA SER A 394 -18.26 5.53 20.63
C SER A 394 -18.69 6.33 19.38
N SER A 395 -17.73 6.85 18.59
CA SER A 395 -17.94 7.46 17.27
C SER A 395 -17.99 6.45 16.12
N GLY A 396 -17.72 5.17 16.40
CA GLY A 396 -17.78 4.07 15.43
C GLY A 396 -16.49 3.86 14.63
N GLU A 397 -15.37 4.42 15.06
CA GLU A 397 -14.06 4.15 14.46
C GLU A 397 -13.47 2.86 15.02
N ILE A 398 -12.79 2.08 14.17
CA ILE A 398 -12.12 0.85 14.63
C ILE A 398 -10.87 1.27 15.42
N LYS A 399 -10.82 0.88 16.70
CA LYS A 399 -9.66 1.11 17.56
C LYS A 399 -8.59 0.05 17.36
N TRP A 400 -9.02 -1.21 17.22
CA TRP A 400 -8.18 -2.35 16.85
C TRP A 400 -9.05 -3.55 16.47
N GLU A 401 -8.44 -4.50 15.78
CA GLU A 401 -8.99 -5.80 15.47
C GLU A 401 -7.97 -6.89 15.83
N ARG A 402 -8.47 -8.00 16.39
CA ARG A 402 -7.66 -9.18 16.64
C ARG A 402 -8.39 -10.46 16.24
N THR A 403 -7.74 -11.24 15.39
CA THR A 403 -8.22 -12.55 14.93
C THR A 403 -7.43 -13.68 15.58
N THR A 404 -8.12 -14.76 15.96
CA THR A 404 -7.51 -16.00 16.45
C THR A 404 -6.78 -16.75 15.33
N ASP A 405 -5.82 -17.60 15.69
CA ASP A 405 -5.04 -18.39 14.71
C ASP A 405 -5.94 -19.33 13.88
N ARG A 406 -5.63 -19.49 12.58
CA ARG A 406 -6.36 -20.35 11.62
C ARG A 406 -5.94 -21.82 11.78
N VAL A 407 -6.47 -22.48 12.82
CA VAL A 407 -6.39 -23.94 13.01
C VAL A 407 -7.61 -24.64 12.40
N GLU A 408 -7.50 -25.93 12.09
CA GLU A 408 -8.61 -26.73 11.56
C GLU A 408 -9.79 -26.79 12.56
N GLY A 409 -11.02 -26.72 12.05
CA GLY A 409 -12.25 -26.66 12.86
C GLY A 409 -13.00 -25.32 12.78
N ARG A 410 -14.13 -25.24 13.50
CA ARG A 410 -15.02 -24.06 13.55
C ARG A 410 -15.13 -23.50 14.96
N ASP A 411 -14.60 -22.31 15.20
CA ASP A 411 -14.73 -21.59 16.48
C ASP A 411 -15.94 -20.64 16.47
N LEU A 412 -16.90 -20.85 17.38
CA LEU A 412 -18.12 -20.04 17.53
C LEU A 412 -18.05 -19.16 18.78
N PRO A 413 -18.17 -17.82 18.69
CA PRO A 413 -18.22 -16.97 19.89
C PRO A 413 -19.53 -17.17 20.67
N LEU A 414 -19.44 -17.58 21.94
CA LEU A 414 -20.58 -17.79 22.83
C LEU A 414 -20.78 -16.68 23.85
N ALA A 415 -19.72 -15.96 24.23
CA ALA A 415 -19.81 -14.84 25.16
C ALA A 415 -18.59 -13.90 25.02
N ILE A 416 -18.82 -12.62 25.28
CA ILE A 416 -17.77 -11.62 25.50
C ILE A 416 -18.13 -10.82 26.75
N SER A 417 -17.17 -10.66 27.64
CA SER A 417 -17.36 -9.99 28.93
C SER A 417 -16.18 -9.08 29.24
N LEU A 418 -16.46 -7.95 29.89
CA LEU A 418 -15.47 -7.02 30.40
C LEU A 418 -15.58 -6.96 31.92
N ASP A 419 -14.44 -6.92 32.60
CA ASP A 419 -14.42 -6.64 34.02
C ASP A 419 -14.32 -5.14 34.32
N ALA A 420 -14.30 -4.78 35.61
CA ALA A 420 -14.27 -3.39 36.05
C ALA A 420 -13.01 -2.60 35.62
N VAL A 421 -11.92 -3.28 35.25
CA VAL A 421 -10.68 -2.67 34.76
C VAL A 421 -10.56 -2.74 33.23
N GLY A 422 -11.58 -3.26 32.54
CA GLY A 422 -11.65 -3.32 31.08
C GLY A 422 -10.91 -4.52 30.46
N ARG A 423 -10.54 -5.55 31.24
CA ARG A 423 -10.00 -6.80 30.69
C ARG A 423 -11.09 -7.55 29.93
N ILE A 424 -10.74 -8.07 28.75
CA ILE A 424 -11.70 -8.61 27.78
C ILE A 424 -11.59 -10.14 27.75
N TYR A 425 -12.68 -10.82 28.09
CA TYR A 425 -12.78 -12.27 28.12
C TYR A 425 -13.71 -12.76 27.02
N VAL A 426 -13.32 -13.83 26.32
CA VAL A 426 -14.12 -14.46 25.28
C VAL A 426 -14.28 -15.94 25.59
N THR A 427 -15.52 -16.44 25.55
CA THR A 427 -15.81 -17.88 25.48
C THR A 427 -16.27 -18.23 24.09
N SER A 428 -15.76 -19.34 23.56
CA SER A 428 -16.17 -19.91 22.29
C SER A 428 -16.41 -21.42 22.40
N LEU A 429 -17.14 -21.95 21.42
CA LEU A 429 -17.29 -23.38 21.19
C LEU A 429 -16.52 -23.74 19.93
N ARG A 430 -15.47 -24.54 20.09
CA ARG A 430 -14.77 -25.17 18.98
C ARG A 430 -15.54 -26.40 18.55
N LYS A 431 -15.86 -26.48 17.26
CA LYS A 431 -16.43 -27.65 16.60
C LYS A 431 -15.39 -28.27 15.68
N ASP A 432 -14.97 -29.48 15.99
CA ASP A 432 -13.93 -30.18 15.25
C ASP A 432 -14.37 -31.63 15.04
N ALA A 433 -14.43 -32.06 13.78
CA ALA A 433 -14.87 -33.40 13.41
C ALA A 433 -13.86 -34.49 13.81
N LEU A 434 -12.59 -34.14 13.97
CA LEU A 434 -11.49 -35.06 14.33
C LEU A 434 -11.29 -35.12 15.84
N THR A 435 -11.29 -33.97 16.51
CA THR A 435 -10.95 -33.87 17.94
C THR A 435 -12.18 -33.77 18.86
N GLY A 436 -13.38 -33.59 18.29
CA GLY A 436 -14.62 -33.39 19.03
C GLY A 436 -14.86 -31.93 19.41
N ASN A 437 -16.08 -31.61 19.83
CA ASN A 437 -16.41 -30.24 20.24
C ASN A 437 -15.81 -29.93 21.62
N GLN A 438 -15.34 -28.70 21.83
CA GLN A 438 -14.76 -28.25 23.11
C GLN A 438 -15.09 -26.77 23.37
N TYR A 439 -15.27 -26.39 24.63
CA TYR A 439 -15.28 -24.98 25.00
C TYR A 439 -13.86 -24.45 25.02
N LYS A 440 -13.68 -23.21 24.54
CA LYS A 440 -12.40 -22.50 24.55
C LYS A 440 -12.61 -21.12 25.17
N THR A 441 -11.67 -20.68 25.98
CA THR A 441 -11.68 -19.34 26.57
C THR A 441 -10.34 -18.67 26.36
N PHE A 442 -10.33 -17.35 26.16
CA PHE A 442 -9.10 -16.57 26.07
C PHE A 442 -9.32 -15.11 26.48
N ARG A 443 -8.22 -14.42 26.78
CA ARG A 443 -8.22 -12.98 27.11
C ARG A 443 -7.51 -12.18 26.01
N LEU A 444 -7.99 -10.96 25.77
CA LEU A 444 -7.34 -9.98 24.90
C LEU A 444 -6.67 -8.89 25.73
N GLU A 445 -5.42 -8.59 25.41
CA GLU A 445 -4.63 -7.54 26.06
C GLU A 445 -4.18 -6.52 25.02
N PRO A 446 -4.80 -5.33 24.98
CA PRO A 446 -4.37 -4.24 24.12
C PRO A 446 -3.22 -3.43 24.76
N LEU A 447 -2.21 -3.09 23.96
CA LEU A 447 -1.14 -2.13 24.25
C LEU A 447 -1.29 -0.92 23.34
N SER A 448 -1.35 0.27 23.91
CA SER A 448 -1.32 1.53 23.16
C SER A 448 0.13 1.99 22.97
N ARG A 449 0.59 2.01 21.72
CA ARG A 449 1.88 2.58 21.29
C ARG A 449 1.62 3.98 20.71
N PRO A 450 2.07 5.05 21.37
CA PRO A 450 1.97 6.40 20.82
C PRO A 450 2.89 6.59 19.61
N LEU A 451 2.42 7.29 18.58
CA LEU A 451 3.21 7.66 17.42
C LEU A 451 3.52 9.16 17.52
N ASP A 452 4.66 9.47 18.15
CA ASP A 452 5.11 10.84 18.40
C ASP A 452 6.35 11.12 17.54
N PRO A 453 6.24 11.75 16.36
CA PRO A 453 7.40 12.10 15.54
C PRO A 453 8.33 13.11 16.24
N VAL A 454 9.65 12.98 16.01
CA VAL A 454 10.71 13.84 16.55
C VAL A 454 11.61 14.35 15.42
N GLY A 455 12.17 15.56 15.61
CA GLY A 455 13.00 16.26 14.64
C GLY A 455 12.20 17.29 13.82
N ALA A 456 12.91 18.28 13.25
CA ALA A 456 12.30 19.34 12.44
C ALA A 456 11.44 18.78 11.30
N ASP A 457 11.84 17.62 10.75
CA ASP A 457 11.18 16.96 9.63
C ASP A 457 10.45 15.66 10.00
N SER A 458 10.17 15.39 11.28
CA SER A 458 9.58 14.10 11.70
C SER A 458 10.40 12.91 11.19
N THR A 459 11.68 12.85 11.53
CA THR A 459 12.63 11.87 10.96
C THR A 459 12.48 10.48 11.57
N HIS A 460 12.08 10.40 12.85
CA HIS A 460 11.90 9.15 13.60
C HIS A 460 10.85 9.32 14.72
N PHE A 461 10.44 8.22 15.33
CA PHE A 461 9.51 8.24 16.47
C PHE A 461 10.23 8.41 17.82
N ALA A 462 9.64 9.22 18.70
CA ALA A 462 10.11 9.46 20.06
C ALA A 462 10.08 8.16 20.88
N LYS A 463 11.12 7.96 21.69
CA LYS A 463 11.27 6.89 22.68
C LYS A 463 11.18 5.49 22.08
N GLU A 464 11.66 5.34 20.85
CA GLU A 464 11.58 4.11 20.08
C GLU A 464 12.88 3.77 19.38
N VAL A 465 13.40 2.57 19.67
CA VAL A 465 14.64 2.08 19.08
C VAL A 465 14.42 0.66 18.56
N LEU A 466 14.77 0.41 17.31
CA LEU A 466 14.85 -0.94 16.75
C LEU A 466 16.11 -1.59 17.29
N VAL A 467 15.99 -2.78 17.89
CA VAL A 467 17.09 -3.51 18.51
C VAL A 467 17.09 -4.95 18.02
N ARG A 468 18.23 -5.43 17.55
CA ARG A 468 18.46 -6.84 17.22
C ARG A 468 19.37 -7.47 18.26
N PHE A 469 18.83 -8.41 19.02
CA PHE A 469 19.60 -9.14 20.04
C PHE A 469 20.44 -10.27 19.44
N ALA A 470 21.50 -10.66 20.15
CA ALA A 470 22.33 -11.80 19.77
C ALA A 470 21.54 -13.14 19.84
N PRO A 471 21.87 -14.12 18.97
CA PRO A 471 21.19 -15.41 18.95
C PRO A 471 21.27 -16.12 20.30
N GLY A 472 20.19 -16.81 20.66
CA GLY A 472 20.11 -17.61 21.89
C GLY A 472 19.70 -16.83 23.14
N LEU A 473 19.56 -15.50 23.06
CA LEU A 473 19.09 -14.65 24.17
C LEU A 473 17.57 -14.53 24.25
N THR A 474 16.86 -14.82 23.15
CA THR A 474 15.41 -14.72 23.08
C THR A 474 14.72 -16.01 23.52
N ASN A 475 13.63 -15.87 24.26
CA ASN A 475 12.75 -16.96 24.63
C ASN A 475 11.96 -17.49 23.43
N THR A 476 12.34 -18.66 22.91
CA THR A 476 11.72 -19.25 21.71
C THR A 476 10.22 -19.48 21.85
N SER A 477 9.73 -19.83 23.06
CA SER A 477 8.29 -19.98 23.32
C SER A 477 7.52 -18.67 23.13
N PHE A 478 8.16 -17.52 23.39
CA PHE A 478 7.60 -16.21 23.10
C PHE A 478 7.65 -15.92 21.59
N ILE A 479 8.79 -16.17 20.94
CA ILE A 479 8.98 -15.94 19.49
C ILE A 479 7.96 -16.71 18.67
N ASP A 480 7.85 -18.01 18.91
CA ASP A 480 7.04 -18.94 18.11
C ASP A 480 5.54 -18.77 18.36
N ASN A 481 5.16 -18.10 19.44
CA ASN A 481 3.77 -17.82 19.74
C ASN A 481 3.25 -16.60 18.96
N LYS A 482 2.49 -16.87 17.88
CA LYS A 482 1.84 -15.86 17.01
C LYS A 482 0.71 -15.09 17.69
N ASN A 483 0.24 -15.56 18.85
CA ASN A 483 -0.74 -14.84 19.65
C ASN A 483 -0.13 -13.66 20.41
N LEU A 484 1.21 -13.66 20.60
CA LEU A 484 1.95 -12.59 21.26
C LEU A 484 2.61 -11.66 20.22
N ARG A 485 2.29 -10.37 20.32
CA ARG A 485 2.82 -9.25 19.51
C ARG A 485 3.84 -8.42 20.28
N TYR A 486 3.69 -8.34 21.60
CA TYR A 486 4.58 -7.60 22.49
C TYR A 486 4.71 -8.32 23.83
N GLY A 487 5.75 -7.98 24.60
CA GLY A 487 5.99 -8.52 25.93
C GLY A 487 7.02 -7.69 26.70
N LYS A 488 7.14 -7.94 28.00
CA LYS A 488 8.23 -7.36 28.80
C LYS A 488 9.57 -7.92 28.37
N VAL A 489 10.65 -7.15 28.49
CA VAL A 489 12.03 -7.62 28.22
C VAL A 489 12.32 -8.95 28.93
N SER A 490 11.90 -9.10 30.18
CA SER A 490 12.05 -10.34 30.97
C SER A 490 11.24 -11.54 30.48
N GLN A 491 10.21 -11.32 29.65
CA GLN A 491 9.42 -12.38 29.03
C GLN A 491 9.98 -12.77 27.65
N VAL A 492 10.54 -11.79 26.94
CA VAL A 492 11.09 -11.93 25.59
C VAL A 492 12.52 -12.47 25.62
N LEU A 493 13.32 -12.08 26.60
CA LEU A 493 14.70 -12.54 26.78
C LEU A 493 14.77 -13.61 27.89
N ASN A 494 15.53 -14.68 27.65
CA ASN A 494 15.73 -15.78 28.60
C ASN A 494 17.08 -15.72 29.34
N ASN A 495 17.81 -14.60 29.23
CA ASN A 495 19.13 -14.42 29.82
C ASN A 495 19.13 -13.26 30.82
N ALA A 496 19.09 -13.59 32.13
CA ALA A 496 19.06 -12.61 33.21
C ALA A 496 20.33 -11.74 33.28
N SER A 497 21.50 -12.28 32.93
CA SER A 497 22.75 -11.52 32.89
C SER A 497 22.73 -10.46 31.79
N ALA A 498 22.26 -10.81 30.59
CA ALA A 498 22.10 -9.86 29.49
C ALA A 498 21.16 -8.70 29.87
N ILE A 499 20.02 -9.01 30.51
CA ILE A 499 19.08 -8.00 31.01
C ILE A 499 19.76 -7.08 32.05
N ALA A 500 20.51 -7.66 32.99
CA ALA A 500 21.19 -6.90 34.03
C ALA A 500 22.32 -6.02 33.49
N GLU A 501 23.12 -6.52 32.55
CA GLU A 501 24.25 -5.78 31.95
C GLU A 501 23.76 -4.64 31.04
N ILE A 502 22.75 -4.88 30.19
CA ILE A 502 22.12 -3.82 29.39
C ILE A 502 21.50 -2.78 30.34
N GLY A 503 20.74 -3.24 31.34
CA GLY A 503 20.13 -2.38 32.36
C GLY A 503 21.17 -1.53 33.08
N GLN A 504 22.31 -2.09 33.49
CA GLN A 504 23.39 -1.33 34.12
C GLN A 504 23.99 -0.30 33.15
N LYS A 505 24.22 -0.67 31.89
CA LYS A 505 24.81 0.21 30.86
C LYS A 505 23.93 1.43 30.59
N ILE A 506 22.62 1.24 30.51
CA ILE A 506 21.65 2.33 30.37
C ILE A 506 21.19 2.88 31.74
N SER A 507 21.77 2.41 32.84
CA SER A 507 21.41 2.82 34.21
C SER A 507 19.91 2.72 34.53
N SER A 508 19.28 1.63 34.09
CA SER A 508 17.90 1.26 34.36
C SER A 508 17.86 -0.03 35.18
N SER A 509 17.50 0.06 36.46
CA SER A 509 17.35 -1.10 37.34
C SER A 509 16.11 -1.92 37.04
N ASN A 510 15.15 -1.37 36.30
CA ASN A 510 13.89 -2.02 35.91
C ASN A 510 13.82 -2.34 34.41
N PHE A 511 14.96 -2.44 33.72
CA PHE A 511 14.99 -2.73 32.27
C PHE A 511 14.19 -3.99 31.89
N GLY A 512 14.18 -5.01 32.77
CA GLY A 512 13.37 -6.22 32.59
C GLY A 512 11.86 -5.99 32.48
N ASP A 513 11.35 -4.84 32.93
CA ASP A 513 9.94 -4.45 32.84
C ASP A 513 9.60 -3.61 31.61
N TRP A 514 10.60 -3.20 30.83
CA TRP A 514 10.39 -2.42 29.60
C TRP A 514 9.72 -3.28 28.52
N THR A 515 9.11 -2.64 27.52
CA THR A 515 8.32 -3.35 26.51
C THR A 515 9.08 -3.54 25.20
N LEU A 516 9.06 -4.76 24.67
CA LEU A 516 9.51 -5.10 23.32
C LEU A 516 8.30 -5.48 22.45
N ILE A 517 8.28 -4.96 21.22
CA ILE A 517 7.30 -5.30 20.18
C ILE A 517 8.00 -6.09 19.09
N LYS A 518 7.37 -7.19 18.63
CA LYS A 518 7.87 -7.96 17.50
C LYS A 518 7.76 -7.15 16.20
N VAL A 519 8.88 -6.95 15.50
CA VAL A 519 8.90 -6.38 14.14
C VAL A 519 8.35 -7.40 13.13
N HIS A 520 8.64 -8.69 13.36
CA HIS A 520 8.18 -9.80 12.52
C HIS A 520 7.22 -10.72 13.28
N PRO A 521 5.98 -10.29 13.56
CA PRO A 521 5.13 -10.94 14.56
C PRO A 521 4.53 -12.30 14.12
N ASN A 522 4.78 -12.71 12.87
CA ASN A 522 4.37 -14.01 12.32
C ASN A 522 5.55 -14.94 12.01
N MET A 523 6.79 -14.48 12.15
CA MET A 523 7.99 -15.28 11.93
C MET A 523 8.30 -16.11 13.16
N THR A 524 8.68 -17.37 12.94
CA THR A 524 9.04 -18.33 13.99
C THR A 524 10.51 -18.70 13.88
N THR A 525 11.07 -19.31 14.92
CA THR A 525 12.43 -19.86 14.91
C THR A 525 12.61 -20.99 13.88
N ALA A 526 11.51 -21.62 13.44
CA ALA A 526 11.50 -22.60 12.36
C ALA A 526 11.69 -21.97 10.96
N ASP A 527 11.48 -20.65 10.80
CA ASP A 527 11.62 -19.92 9.52
C ASP A 527 13.08 -19.60 9.15
N SER A 528 14.02 -20.44 9.58
CA SER A 528 15.48 -20.24 9.45
C SER A 528 16.03 -20.57 8.05
N VAL A 529 15.23 -21.23 7.21
CA VAL A 529 15.61 -21.61 5.85
C VAL A 529 14.49 -21.27 4.87
N ARG A 530 14.89 -20.72 3.73
CA ARG A 530 14.06 -20.59 2.53
C ARG A 530 14.78 -21.22 1.36
N TYR A 531 14.04 -21.54 0.31
CA TYR A 531 14.63 -21.99 -0.95
C TYR A 531 14.31 -20.92 -1.98
N THR A 532 15.29 -20.57 -2.81
CA THR A 532 14.99 -19.78 -3.99
C THR A 532 14.09 -20.61 -4.91
N PRO A 533 13.27 -19.95 -5.72
CA PRO A 533 12.92 -20.39 -7.07
C PRO A 533 13.70 -21.58 -7.66
N GLU A 534 15.02 -21.46 -7.81
CA GLU A 534 15.90 -22.45 -8.45
C GLU A 534 16.33 -23.61 -7.51
N GLY A 535 15.70 -23.74 -6.33
CA GLY A 535 16.02 -24.76 -5.33
C GLY A 535 17.26 -24.45 -4.49
N ARG A 536 17.84 -23.24 -4.62
CA ARG A 536 19.01 -22.85 -3.80
C ARG A 536 18.56 -22.56 -2.37
N LYS A 537 19.15 -23.26 -1.41
CA LYS A 537 18.92 -22.99 0.01
C LYS A 537 19.46 -21.60 0.40
N ILE A 538 18.59 -20.75 0.91
CA ILE A 538 18.90 -19.46 1.54
C ILE A 538 18.70 -19.60 3.04
N ILE A 539 19.74 -19.31 3.82
CA ILE A 539 19.61 -19.19 5.26
C ILE A 539 18.98 -17.83 5.52
N VAL A 540 17.81 -17.82 6.15
CA VAL A 540 17.20 -16.56 6.57
C VAL A 540 17.96 -16.08 7.79
N PRO A 541 18.50 -14.84 7.78
CA PRO A 541 19.03 -14.25 9.00
C PRO A 541 17.99 -14.34 10.12
N ASP A 542 18.44 -14.36 11.37
CA ASP A 542 17.61 -14.42 12.57
C ASP A 542 16.84 -13.11 12.82
N PHE A 543 16.07 -12.66 11.83
CA PHE A 543 15.23 -11.47 11.89
C PHE A 543 14.21 -11.55 13.04
N TYR A 544 13.81 -12.76 13.45
CA TYR A 544 12.97 -12.99 14.62
C TYR A 544 13.58 -12.49 15.95
N ASN A 545 14.88 -12.19 15.99
CA ASN A 545 15.57 -11.56 17.12
C ASN A 545 15.51 -10.02 17.10
N THR A 546 14.77 -9.43 16.15
CA THR A 546 14.64 -7.98 15.98
C THR A 546 13.33 -7.49 16.57
N PHE A 547 13.42 -6.49 17.43
CA PHE A 547 12.30 -5.92 18.17
C PHE A 547 12.34 -4.41 18.13
N LEU A 548 11.17 -3.80 18.27
CA LEU A 548 11.06 -2.40 18.63
C LEU A 548 11.04 -2.31 20.17
N LEU A 549 12.04 -1.63 20.75
CA LEU A 549 12.12 -1.33 22.16
C LEU A 549 11.43 0.00 22.45
N LEU A 550 10.41 -0.05 23.31
CA LEU A 550 9.75 1.14 23.83
C LEU A 550 10.47 1.63 25.09
N ILE A 551 11.05 2.82 25.01
CA ILE A 551 11.72 3.49 26.13
C ILE A 551 10.63 4.13 27.01
N PRO A 552 10.61 3.89 28.33
CA PRO A 552 9.66 4.53 29.23
C PRO A 552 9.75 6.07 29.15
N ARG A 553 8.60 6.75 29.18
CA ARG A 553 8.57 8.22 29.03
C ARG A 553 9.23 8.96 30.19
N ASP A 554 9.20 8.36 31.38
CA ASP A 554 9.87 8.83 32.60
C ASP A 554 11.39 8.55 32.60
N TYR A 555 11.91 7.88 31.57
CA TYR A 555 13.35 7.73 31.39
C TYR A 555 13.95 9.01 30.78
N GLU A 556 14.38 9.94 31.64
CA GLU A 556 14.85 11.28 31.29
C GLU A 556 16.36 11.38 30.96
N ARG A 557 17.13 10.32 31.26
CA ARG A 557 18.60 10.36 31.19
C ARG A 557 19.13 10.47 29.77
N ILE A 558 18.39 9.96 28.79
CA ILE A 558 18.72 10.06 27.38
C ILE A 558 17.52 10.72 26.68
N ARG A 559 17.77 11.91 26.13
CA ARG A 559 16.75 12.79 25.54
C ARG A 559 16.52 12.55 24.05
N ASP A 560 17.43 11.81 23.40
CA ASP A 560 17.45 11.56 21.96
C ASP A 560 17.72 10.06 21.71
N GLU A 561 16.98 9.48 20.79
CA GLU A 561 16.97 8.06 20.44
C GLU A 561 18.30 7.60 19.83
N LYS A 562 19.02 8.49 19.13
CA LYS A 562 20.30 8.14 18.48
C LYS A 562 21.41 7.88 19.51
N PRO A 563 21.71 8.76 20.49
CA PRO A 563 22.63 8.44 21.58
C PRO A 563 22.23 7.21 22.40
N PHE A 564 20.93 6.93 22.53
CA PHE A 564 20.45 5.72 23.20
C PHE A 564 20.82 4.47 22.39
N ALA A 565 20.53 4.46 21.09
CA ALA A 565 20.89 3.40 20.17
C ALA A 565 22.41 3.16 20.15
N ASP A 566 23.21 4.22 20.07
CA ASP A 566 24.68 4.13 20.11
C ASP A 566 25.20 3.50 21.42
N THR A 567 24.51 3.74 22.54
CA THR A 567 24.84 3.11 23.82
C THR A 567 24.57 1.60 23.79
N LEU A 568 23.47 1.18 23.16
CA LEU A 568 23.12 -0.23 23.00
C LEU A 568 24.07 -0.96 22.04
N GLU A 569 24.55 -0.31 20.99
CA GLU A 569 25.55 -0.86 20.05
C GLU A 569 27.01 -0.78 20.55
N SER A 570 27.25 -0.24 21.75
CA SER A 570 28.60 -0.10 22.27
C SER A 570 29.34 -1.45 22.39
N THR A 571 30.67 -1.40 22.30
CA THR A 571 31.55 -2.59 22.38
C THR A 571 31.34 -3.45 23.64
N ASP A 572 30.87 -2.84 24.73
CA ASP A 572 30.59 -3.54 25.99
C ASP A 572 29.34 -4.44 25.90
N LEU A 573 28.41 -4.13 24.99
CA LEU A 573 27.16 -4.86 24.80
C LEU A 573 27.16 -5.70 23.51
N GLN A 574 28.26 -5.76 22.75
CA GLN A 574 28.35 -6.49 21.47
C GLN A 574 28.03 -7.99 21.58
N CYS A 575 28.15 -8.57 22.78
CA CYS A 575 27.78 -9.96 23.06
C CYS A 575 26.25 -10.15 23.20
N PHE A 576 25.49 -9.07 23.39
CA PHE A 576 24.05 -9.10 23.63
C PHE A 576 23.21 -8.37 22.57
N VAL A 577 23.73 -7.27 22.03
CA VAL A 577 23.08 -6.45 21.02
C VAL A 577 23.95 -6.49 19.76
N ARG A 578 23.34 -6.84 18.62
CA ARG A 578 23.99 -6.84 17.31
C ARG A 578 23.88 -5.49 16.62
N THR A 579 22.67 -4.95 16.63
CA THR A 579 22.37 -3.64 16.08
C THR A 579 21.30 -2.94 16.91
N ALA A 580 21.33 -1.61 16.94
CA ALA A 580 20.29 -0.75 17.46
C ALA A 580 20.26 0.57 16.68
N GLU A 581 19.06 1.02 16.29
CA GLU A 581 18.88 2.26 15.53
C GLU A 581 17.56 2.95 15.91
N PRO A 582 17.45 4.28 15.75
CA PRO A 582 16.17 4.98 15.88
C PRO A 582 15.09 4.38 14.96
N ASN A 583 13.84 4.40 15.38
CA ASN A 583 12.73 3.96 14.52
C ASN A 583 12.34 5.07 13.53
N PHE A 584 13.01 5.10 12.38
CA PHE A 584 12.80 6.12 11.34
C PHE A 584 11.40 6.09 10.73
N ILE A 585 10.91 7.28 10.34
CA ILE A 585 9.60 7.46 9.69
C ILE A 585 9.77 7.33 8.18
N VAL A 586 9.00 6.44 7.56
CA VAL A 586 8.87 6.34 6.10
C VAL A 586 7.76 7.28 5.63
N LYS A 587 8.06 8.14 4.65
CA LYS A 587 7.08 9.05 4.04
C LYS A 587 6.77 8.60 2.61
N PRO A 588 5.52 8.74 2.14
CA PRO A 588 5.24 8.68 0.71
C PRO A 588 5.89 9.88 0.03
N ASP A 589 6.56 9.66 -1.10
CA ASP A 589 7.18 10.74 -1.87
C ASP A 589 6.10 11.67 -2.42
N ASN A 590 6.14 12.95 -2.04
CA ASN A 590 5.25 13.97 -2.61
C ASN A 590 5.82 14.42 -3.96
N CYS A 591 5.16 14.06 -5.06
CA CYS A 591 5.62 14.41 -6.40
C CYS A 591 5.41 15.89 -6.75
N VAL A 592 4.62 16.63 -5.97
CA VAL A 592 4.43 18.08 -6.12
C VAL A 592 5.45 18.81 -5.24
N PRO A 593 6.31 19.66 -5.83
CA PRO A 593 7.28 20.45 -5.08
C PRO A 593 6.63 21.37 -4.04
N ASP A 594 7.28 21.57 -2.89
CA ASP A 594 6.84 22.54 -1.87
C ASP A 594 7.33 23.98 -2.10
N ASP A 595 8.10 24.19 -3.17
CA ASP A 595 8.68 25.46 -3.57
C ASP A 595 7.57 26.53 -3.74
N PRO A 596 7.62 27.67 -3.01
CA PRO A 596 6.52 28.64 -2.91
C PRO A 596 6.00 29.20 -4.23
N ILE A 597 6.82 29.20 -5.29
CA ILE A 597 6.47 29.77 -6.59
C ILE A 597 6.27 28.69 -7.67
N TYR A 598 6.36 27.40 -7.31
CA TYR A 598 6.16 26.28 -8.24
C TYR A 598 4.81 26.36 -8.99
N ALA A 599 3.74 26.79 -8.31
CA ALA A 599 2.41 26.95 -8.91
C ALA A 599 2.38 27.87 -10.15
N GLN A 600 3.42 28.68 -10.38
CA GLN A 600 3.55 29.58 -11.54
C GLN A 600 4.46 29.00 -12.65
N GLN A 601 5.12 27.87 -12.45
CA GLN A 601 6.01 27.21 -13.43
C GLN A 601 5.22 26.37 -14.44
N GLY A 602 4.44 27.05 -15.29
CA GLY A 602 3.58 26.42 -16.30
C GLY A 602 4.32 25.61 -17.39
N ASN A 603 5.63 25.75 -17.50
CA ASN A 603 6.47 24.88 -18.31
C ASN A 603 6.63 23.47 -17.75
N LEU A 604 6.52 23.29 -16.43
CA LEU A 604 6.71 22.00 -15.76
C LEU A 604 5.39 21.27 -15.49
N HIS A 605 4.32 22.01 -15.19
CA HIS A 605 2.99 21.46 -14.95
C HIS A 605 1.88 22.33 -15.57
N PRO A 606 0.67 21.79 -15.79
CA PRO A 606 -0.43 22.56 -16.36
C PRO A 606 -0.86 23.74 -15.48
N THR A 607 -0.92 24.93 -16.06
CA THR A 607 -1.44 26.14 -15.40
C THR A 607 -2.48 26.82 -16.28
N SER A 608 -3.16 27.85 -15.75
CA SER A 608 -4.08 28.65 -16.58
C SER A 608 -3.37 29.30 -17.80
N THR A 609 -2.10 29.67 -17.65
CA THR A 609 -1.27 30.22 -18.74
C THR A 609 -0.77 29.12 -19.67
N TYR A 610 -0.45 27.94 -19.15
CA TYR A 610 0.05 26.78 -19.90
C TYR A 610 -0.92 25.59 -19.77
N PRO A 611 -2.12 25.66 -20.36
CA PRO A 611 -3.12 24.59 -20.18
C PRO A 611 -2.65 23.26 -20.77
N ASN A 612 -1.90 23.33 -21.88
CA ASN A 612 -1.37 22.16 -22.59
C ASN A 612 0.11 22.36 -22.96
N GLY A 613 0.80 23.37 -22.45
CA GLY A 613 2.17 23.72 -22.87
C GLY A 613 3.27 23.12 -22.00
N SER A 614 2.96 22.36 -20.96
CA SER A 614 3.94 21.81 -20.02
C SER A 614 4.60 20.53 -20.52
N ILE A 615 5.71 20.15 -19.88
CA ILE A 615 6.41 18.87 -20.11
C ILE A 615 5.95 17.74 -19.19
N ASN A 616 4.89 17.91 -18.39
CA ASN A 616 4.36 16.88 -17.48
C ASN A 616 5.41 16.33 -16.49
N CYS A 617 6.04 17.24 -15.73
CA CYS A 617 7.18 16.90 -14.87
C CYS A 617 6.79 16.19 -13.57
N GLU A 618 5.60 16.46 -13.02
CA GLU A 618 5.11 15.84 -11.78
C GLU A 618 5.07 14.30 -11.86
N GLU A 619 4.62 13.78 -13.01
CA GLU A 619 4.58 12.35 -13.26
C GLU A 619 5.98 11.73 -13.37
N ALA A 620 6.93 12.46 -13.97
CA ALA A 620 8.32 12.02 -14.02
C ALA A 620 8.94 11.95 -12.61
N TRP A 621 8.65 12.94 -11.75
CA TRP A 621 9.11 12.94 -10.36
C TRP A 621 8.47 11.85 -9.51
N CYS A 622 7.24 11.41 -9.81
CA CYS A 622 6.67 10.24 -9.15
C CYS A 622 7.43 8.94 -9.46
N ILE A 623 8.07 8.84 -10.63
CA ILE A 623 8.81 7.64 -11.04
C ILE A 623 10.27 7.73 -10.58
N ALA A 624 10.90 8.88 -10.83
CA ALA A 624 12.33 9.08 -10.66
C ALA A 624 12.72 9.69 -9.30
N GLY A 625 11.78 10.32 -8.58
CA GLY A 625 12.08 11.19 -7.46
C GLY A 625 12.72 12.49 -7.94
N GLY A 626 13.98 12.73 -7.55
CA GLY A 626 14.78 13.90 -7.93
C GLY A 626 15.91 13.57 -8.92
N GLY A 627 16.83 14.53 -9.11
CA GLY A 627 18.10 14.27 -9.79
C GLY A 627 19.04 13.38 -8.95
N SER A 628 20.27 13.21 -9.42
CA SER A 628 21.34 12.55 -8.67
C SER A 628 22.62 13.36 -8.83
N SER A 629 23.36 13.51 -7.73
CA SER A 629 24.66 14.20 -7.74
C SER A 629 25.73 13.44 -8.54
N ASP A 630 25.47 12.21 -8.98
CA ASP A 630 26.35 11.47 -9.88
C ASP A 630 26.28 11.98 -11.32
N ILE A 631 25.21 12.70 -11.67
CA ILE A 631 25.00 13.25 -13.01
C ILE A 631 25.50 14.70 -13.05
N LYS A 632 26.41 14.97 -13.99
CA LYS A 632 26.99 16.29 -14.25
C LYS A 632 26.46 16.88 -15.55
N VAL A 633 26.02 18.14 -15.50
CA VAL A 633 25.50 18.87 -16.65
C VAL A 633 26.33 20.13 -16.90
N ALA A 634 26.96 20.23 -18.07
CA ALA A 634 27.61 21.45 -18.52
C ALA A 634 26.59 22.46 -19.06
N ILE A 635 26.68 23.69 -18.57
CA ILE A 635 25.90 24.85 -19.03
C ILE A 635 26.83 25.70 -19.90
N VAL A 636 26.85 25.44 -21.20
CA VAL A 636 27.64 26.21 -22.17
C VAL A 636 26.86 27.46 -22.55
N ASP A 637 27.13 28.57 -21.84
CA ASP A 637 26.32 29.78 -21.89
C ASP A 637 27.10 31.05 -21.48
N SER A 638 26.45 32.05 -20.88
CA SER A 638 27.00 33.33 -20.43
C SER A 638 27.64 33.31 -19.04
N GLY A 639 27.57 32.17 -18.33
CA GLY A 639 27.97 32.00 -16.93
C GLY A 639 26.85 31.39 -16.09
N VAL A 640 27.08 31.19 -14.80
CA VAL A 640 26.06 30.78 -13.83
C VAL A 640 26.32 31.49 -12.50
N ARG A 641 25.34 32.27 -12.02
CA ARG A 641 25.36 32.88 -10.69
C ARG A 641 25.12 31.81 -9.62
N TYR A 642 26.17 31.11 -9.25
CA TYR A 642 26.14 30.00 -8.29
C TYR A 642 25.79 30.43 -6.86
N THR A 643 25.84 31.73 -6.56
CA THR A 643 25.45 32.32 -5.25
C THR A 643 23.95 32.52 -5.09
N HIS A 644 23.13 32.23 -6.10
CA HIS A 644 21.69 32.37 -5.98
C HIS A 644 21.14 31.46 -4.86
N GLU A 645 20.23 31.98 -4.02
CA GLU A 645 19.77 31.36 -2.76
C GLU A 645 19.33 29.91 -2.93
N ASP A 646 18.68 29.69 -4.04
CA ASP A 646 17.97 28.47 -4.37
C ASP A 646 18.97 27.42 -4.96
N PHE A 647 20.25 27.76 -5.23
CA PHE A 647 21.33 26.82 -5.59
C PHE A 647 22.17 26.38 -4.37
N ASN A 648 21.80 26.79 -3.15
CA ASN A 648 22.52 26.75 -1.86
C ASN A 648 23.55 27.86 -1.63
N VAL A 649 23.38 28.56 -0.51
CA VAL A 649 24.31 29.59 0.00
C VAL A 649 24.71 29.22 1.42
N GLU A 650 25.85 28.56 1.60
CA GLU A 650 26.84 28.84 2.66
C GLU A 650 28.22 28.29 2.24
N SER A 651 29.22 29.19 2.18
CA SER A 651 30.66 28.92 1.97
C SER A 651 31.08 27.98 0.83
N SER A 652 30.76 28.26 -0.44
CA SER A 652 31.42 27.69 -1.65
C SER A 652 31.48 26.16 -1.83
N SER A 653 30.98 25.36 -0.89
CA SER A 653 31.08 23.89 -0.88
C SER A 653 29.72 23.18 -0.92
N GLY A 654 28.61 23.91 -0.80
CA GLY A 654 27.25 23.35 -0.79
C GLY A 654 26.41 23.61 -2.05
N SER A 655 26.89 24.41 -3.00
CA SER A 655 26.13 24.71 -4.22
C SER A 655 26.09 23.51 -5.17
N VAL A 656 24.96 23.28 -5.83
CA VAL A 656 24.87 22.29 -6.92
C VAL A 656 25.71 22.69 -8.14
N VAL A 657 26.10 23.97 -8.24
CA VAL A 657 27.09 24.42 -9.22
C VAL A 657 28.50 24.14 -8.68
N THR A 658 29.12 23.08 -9.18
CA THR A 658 30.34 22.52 -8.57
C THR A 658 31.64 22.87 -9.30
N GLY A 659 31.56 23.56 -10.44
CA GLY A 659 32.74 23.94 -11.21
C GLY A 659 32.41 24.71 -12.47
N GLY A 660 33.44 24.99 -13.28
CA GLY A 660 33.27 25.70 -14.55
C GLY A 660 34.44 26.60 -14.92
N ARG A 661 34.35 27.23 -16.10
CA ARG A 661 35.41 28.09 -16.66
C ARG A 661 34.86 29.35 -17.31
N ILE A 662 35.63 30.44 -17.21
CA ILE A 662 35.42 31.71 -17.92
C ILE A 662 36.46 31.84 -19.03
N TYR A 663 36.05 31.61 -20.29
CA TYR A 663 37.00 31.55 -21.41
C TYR A 663 37.64 32.91 -21.75
N ALA A 664 36.93 34.01 -21.52
CA ALA A 664 37.46 35.36 -21.75
C ALA A 664 38.71 35.67 -20.91
N THR A 665 38.87 35.04 -19.74
CA THR A 665 39.95 35.29 -18.78
C THR A 665 40.81 34.07 -18.47
N GLY A 666 40.32 32.86 -18.78
CA GLY A 666 40.93 31.58 -18.39
C GLY A 666 40.72 31.22 -16.92
N ALA A 667 39.92 31.97 -16.16
CA ALA A 667 39.69 31.73 -14.73
C ALA A 667 38.62 30.66 -14.47
N ASP A 668 38.66 30.06 -13.28
CA ASP A 668 37.60 29.16 -12.80
C ASP A 668 36.32 29.95 -12.50
N LEU A 669 35.16 29.41 -12.89
CA LEU A 669 33.86 30.09 -12.74
C LEU A 669 33.56 30.46 -11.29
N LEU A 670 33.88 29.56 -10.35
CA LEU A 670 33.59 29.72 -8.93
C LEU A 670 34.48 30.77 -8.21
N THR A 671 35.37 31.44 -8.95
CA THR A 671 36.18 32.55 -8.43
C THR A 671 35.51 33.92 -8.61
N ASP A 672 34.43 33.99 -9.39
CA ASP A 672 33.69 35.21 -9.69
C ASP A 672 32.18 35.01 -9.46
N PRO A 673 31.60 35.49 -8.35
CA PRO A 673 30.18 35.35 -8.09
C PRO A 673 29.30 36.18 -9.04
N GLU A 674 29.85 37.17 -9.73
CA GLU A 674 29.15 38.03 -10.69
C GLU A 674 29.45 37.60 -12.15
N ASN A 675 29.83 36.33 -12.34
CA ASN A 675 30.23 35.83 -13.65
C ASN A 675 29.10 35.83 -14.70
N ASP A 676 27.82 36.00 -14.33
CA ASP A 676 26.70 36.03 -15.27
C ASP A 676 25.84 37.31 -15.16
N VAL A 677 26.44 38.45 -15.51
CA VAL A 677 25.73 39.74 -15.52
C VAL A 677 24.60 39.79 -16.56
N THR A 678 24.71 39.07 -17.68
CA THR A 678 23.64 38.99 -18.70
C THR A 678 22.47 38.12 -18.28
N ASP A 679 22.67 37.27 -17.26
CA ASP A 679 21.66 36.44 -16.63
C ASP A 679 21.01 35.39 -17.56
N HIS A 680 21.67 35.03 -18.65
CA HIS A 680 21.12 34.05 -19.57
C HIS A 680 21.41 32.63 -19.06
N GLY A 681 22.67 32.32 -18.76
CA GLY A 681 23.08 31.00 -18.30
C GLY A 681 22.56 30.62 -16.91
N THR A 682 22.34 31.59 -16.01
CA THR A 682 21.71 31.38 -14.70
C THR A 682 20.26 30.90 -14.85
N ARG A 683 19.49 31.48 -15.78
CA ARG A 683 18.12 31.05 -16.10
C ARG A 683 18.10 29.65 -16.71
N VAL A 684 19.05 29.36 -17.62
CA VAL A 684 19.22 28.03 -18.23
C VAL A 684 19.54 26.97 -17.17
N ALA A 685 20.50 27.26 -16.29
CA ALA A 685 20.87 26.39 -15.17
C ALA A 685 19.69 26.13 -14.22
N SER A 686 18.84 27.15 -13.99
CA SER A 686 17.68 27.05 -13.11
C SER A 686 16.65 26.04 -13.61
N VAL A 687 16.34 26.03 -14.91
CA VAL A 687 15.39 25.04 -15.47
C VAL A 687 15.86 23.60 -15.21
N ILE A 688 17.17 23.35 -15.28
CA ILE A 688 17.76 22.02 -15.11
C ILE A 688 17.86 21.63 -13.63
N GLY A 689 18.52 22.46 -12.82
CA GLY A 689 19.06 22.04 -11.52
C GLY A 689 18.72 22.96 -10.35
N SER A 690 17.69 23.79 -10.46
CA SER A 690 17.13 24.46 -9.28
C SER A 690 16.73 23.44 -8.21
N ILE A 691 17.28 23.56 -6.99
CA ILE A 691 16.96 22.67 -5.86
C ILE A 691 15.44 22.69 -5.63
N ARG A 692 14.87 21.51 -5.46
CA ARG A 692 13.44 21.28 -5.28
C ARG A 692 13.16 20.91 -3.82
N ASN A 693 11.97 21.23 -3.34
CA ASN A 693 11.49 20.93 -1.98
C ASN A 693 12.30 21.60 -0.86
N ASN A 694 13.03 22.67 -1.17
CA ASN A 694 13.79 23.44 -0.17
C ASN A 694 12.96 24.60 0.43
N ALA A 695 11.62 24.59 0.25
CA ALA A 695 10.70 25.65 0.61
C ALA A 695 11.08 27.05 0.08
N THR A 696 11.87 27.13 -1.00
CA THR A 696 12.39 28.38 -1.57
C THR A 696 12.10 28.42 -3.07
N GLY A 697 11.72 29.59 -3.59
CA GLY A 697 11.79 29.84 -5.03
C GLY A 697 11.05 28.90 -5.98
N VAL A 698 11.83 28.32 -6.90
CA VAL A 698 11.38 27.53 -8.06
C VAL A 698 12.06 26.17 -8.09
N ALA A 699 11.35 25.18 -8.63
CA ALA A 699 11.85 23.82 -8.82
C ALA A 699 12.55 23.64 -10.18
N GLY A 700 13.67 22.92 -10.18
CA GLY A 700 14.35 22.44 -11.38
C GLY A 700 13.98 21.00 -11.71
N ILE A 701 14.07 20.62 -12.99
CA ILE A 701 13.66 19.29 -13.47
C ILE A 701 14.44 18.16 -12.78
N SER A 702 15.74 18.36 -12.55
CA SER A 702 16.65 17.42 -11.89
C SER A 702 17.32 18.03 -10.65
N GLY A 703 16.63 18.95 -9.99
CA GLY A 703 17.11 19.67 -8.82
C GLY A 703 17.36 18.83 -7.57
N GLY A 704 16.84 17.59 -7.55
CA GLY A 704 16.93 16.71 -6.38
C GLY A 704 15.72 16.83 -5.47
N ASN A 705 15.94 16.55 -4.20
CA ASN A 705 15.00 16.75 -3.10
C ASN A 705 15.82 17.28 -1.92
N ASP A 706 15.51 18.46 -1.41
CA ASP A 706 16.31 19.14 -0.39
C ASP A 706 17.79 19.37 -0.82
N ASN A 707 18.63 19.79 0.13
CA ASN A 707 20.01 20.22 -0.12
C ASN A 707 21.01 19.09 -0.50
N ALA A 708 20.58 17.84 -0.68
CA ALA A 708 21.47 16.68 -0.76
C ALA A 708 21.55 16.00 -2.14
N ASP A 709 20.49 16.00 -2.94
CA ASP A 709 20.31 14.96 -3.97
C ASP A 709 20.04 15.49 -5.40
N GLY A 710 20.59 16.64 -5.80
CA GLY A 710 20.43 17.22 -7.15
C GLY A 710 21.60 16.95 -8.10
N VAL A 711 21.41 17.16 -9.41
CA VAL A 711 22.50 17.10 -10.39
C VAL A 711 23.57 18.16 -10.15
N ARG A 712 24.81 17.87 -10.56
CA ARG A 712 25.92 18.83 -10.49
C ARG A 712 25.98 19.66 -11.76
N LEU A 713 25.96 20.97 -11.63
CA LEU A 713 26.07 21.91 -12.75
C LEU A 713 27.51 22.39 -12.91
N ILE A 714 27.97 22.47 -14.17
CA ILE A 714 29.29 22.98 -14.56
C ILE A 714 29.08 24.18 -15.50
N GLY A 715 29.35 25.41 -15.03
CA GLY A 715 29.12 26.61 -15.84
C GLY A 715 30.29 26.92 -16.77
N LEU A 716 30.07 26.87 -18.09
CA LEU A 716 31.09 27.16 -19.11
C LEU A 716 30.72 28.45 -19.82
N LYS A 717 31.30 29.57 -19.38
CA LYS A 717 31.06 30.91 -19.92
C LYS A 717 31.80 31.09 -21.25
N ALA A 718 31.16 30.66 -22.33
CA ALA A 718 31.77 30.51 -23.66
C ALA A 718 31.24 31.50 -24.71
N PHE A 719 30.19 32.28 -24.41
CA PHE A 719 29.62 33.28 -25.33
C PHE A 719 30.35 34.62 -25.27
N THR A 720 31.65 34.59 -25.56
CA THR A 720 32.55 35.75 -25.57
C THR A 720 32.57 36.50 -26.92
N GLY A 721 31.91 35.92 -27.93
CA GLY A 721 31.96 36.38 -29.33
C GLY A 721 33.00 35.65 -30.19
N ALA A 722 33.75 34.69 -29.64
CA ALA A 722 34.73 33.89 -30.37
C ALA A 722 34.30 32.41 -30.51
N ALA A 723 34.32 31.87 -31.73
CA ALA A 723 34.02 30.46 -31.97
C ALA A 723 35.04 29.51 -31.30
N SER A 724 36.28 29.96 -31.09
CA SER A 724 37.33 29.22 -30.37
C SER A 724 36.91 28.85 -28.96
N ASP A 725 36.20 29.74 -28.28
CA ASP A 725 35.84 29.60 -26.87
C ASP A 725 34.70 28.59 -26.72
N LEU A 726 33.76 28.59 -27.67
CA LEU A 726 32.73 27.56 -27.76
C LEU A 726 33.34 26.18 -28.03
N ILE A 727 34.30 26.09 -28.95
CA ILE A 727 35.00 24.83 -29.26
C ILE A 727 35.77 24.32 -28.02
N ALA A 728 36.45 25.21 -27.31
CA ALA A 728 37.16 24.88 -26.08
C ALA A 728 36.20 24.42 -24.97
N ALA A 729 35.03 25.06 -24.84
CA ALA A 729 34.00 24.65 -23.90
C ALA A 729 33.49 23.23 -24.13
N PHE A 730 33.25 22.85 -25.39
CA PHE A 730 32.88 21.47 -25.73
C PHE A 730 33.98 20.46 -25.39
N ALA A 731 35.25 20.83 -25.57
CA ALA A 731 36.37 19.97 -25.20
C ALA A 731 36.48 19.83 -23.66
N ASP A 732 36.56 20.94 -22.93
CA ASP A 732 36.75 20.93 -21.47
C ASP A 732 35.57 20.26 -20.73
N ALA A 733 34.34 20.39 -21.25
CA ALA A 733 33.18 19.68 -20.72
C ALA A 733 33.43 18.17 -20.60
N VAL A 734 34.03 17.57 -21.64
CA VAL A 734 34.36 16.14 -21.69
C VAL A 734 35.68 15.86 -20.97
N ASP A 735 36.75 16.52 -21.38
CA ASP A 735 38.12 16.15 -21.05
C ASP A 735 38.52 16.56 -19.62
N GLU A 736 37.95 17.65 -19.10
CA GLU A 736 38.32 18.18 -17.79
C GLU A 736 37.23 17.94 -16.74
N PHE A 737 35.97 18.23 -17.08
CA PHE A 737 34.88 18.16 -16.11
C PHE A 737 34.18 16.79 -16.08
N GLY A 738 34.37 15.98 -17.14
CA GLY A 738 33.80 14.64 -17.28
C GLY A 738 32.28 14.66 -17.16
N VAL A 739 31.62 15.58 -17.89
CA VAL A 739 30.17 15.74 -17.81
C VAL A 739 29.43 14.61 -18.51
N ASN A 740 28.19 14.36 -18.08
CA ASN A 740 27.29 13.41 -18.71
C ASN A 740 26.46 14.08 -19.81
N ILE A 741 26.15 15.36 -19.63
CA ILE A 741 25.25 16.13 -20.49
C ILE A 741 25.86 17.50 -20.77
N ILE A 742 25.78 17.97 -22.02
CA ILE A 742 26.08 19.33 -22.43
C ILE A 742 24.78 20.00 -22.86
N ASN A 743 24.39 21.07 -22.16
CA ASN A 743 23.36 21.99 -22.62
C ASN A 743 24.02 23.22 -23.27
N CYS A 744 23.70 23.47 -24.53
CA CYS A 744 24.17 24.65 -25.27
C CYS A 744 22.97 25.47 -25.79
N SER A 745 22.63 26.54 -25.07
CA SER A 745 21.47 27.39 -25.34
C SER A 745 21.83 28.64 -26.16
N GLY A 746 22.77 28.50 -27.09
CA GLY A 746 23.24 29.56 -27.96
C GLY A 746 24.15 29.03 -29.07
N GLY A 747 24.74 29.92 -29.85
CA GLY A 747 25.46 29.52 -31.04
C GLY A 747 25.72 30.66 -32.02
N TYR A 748 26.23 30.32 -33.21
CA TYR A 748 26.51 31.28 -34.27
C TYR A 748 25.87 30.88 -35.62
N ASN A 749 25.55 31.90 -36.41
CA ASN A 749 25.03 31.77 -37.77
C ASN A 749 26.20 31.54 -38.74
N SER A 750 26.63 30.29 -38.90
CA SER A 750 27.62 29.92 -39.92
C SER A 750 26.94 29.42 -41.20
N LEU A 751 27.55 29.75 -42.34
CA LEU A 751 27.03 29.62 -43.70
C LEU A 751 26.96 28.16 -44.22
N SER A 752 27.50 27.18 -43.48
CA SER A 752 27.25 25.74 -43.68
C SER A 752 27.87 24.92 -42.54
N THR A 753 27.40 23.68 -42.31
CA THR A 753 28.04 22.75 -41.37
C THR A 753 29.48 22.40 -41.76
N SER A 754 29.80 22.48 -43.06
CA SER A 754 31.15 22.27 -43.60
C SER A 754 32.18 23.34 -43.22
N ASP A 755 31.75 24.51 -42.72
CA ASP A 755 32.66 25.60 -42.35
C ASP A 755 33.12 25.52 -40.87
N SER A 756 32.79 24.45 -40.13
CA SER A 756 33.06 24.32 -38.69
C SER A 756 33.62 22.95 -38.28
N GLU A 757 34.57 22.44 -39.08
CA GLU A 757 35.22 21.12 -38.95
C GLU A 757 35.66 20.81 -37.51
N LEU A 758 36.38 21.72 -36.86
CA LEU A 758 36.90 21.48 -35.51
C LEU A 758 35.78 21.36 -34.46
N LEU A 759 34.69 22.13 -34.59
CA LEU A 759 33.54 22.02 -33.67
C LEU A 759 32.82 20.68 -33.87
N ARG A 760 32.69 20.23 -35.13
CA ARG A 760 32.14 18.90 -35.45
C ARG A 760 32.98 17.79 -34.85
N GLU A 761 34.31 17.85 -34.99
CA GLU A 761 35.22 16.87 -34.40
C GLU A 761 35.06 16.79 -32.87
N LYS A 762 34.92 17.92 -32.19
CA LYS A 762 34.71 17.96 -30.73
C LYS A 762 33.35 17.43 -30.31
N ILE A 763 32.29 17.72 -31.05
CA ILE A 763 30.95 17.18 -30.80
C ILE A 763 30.89 15.68 -31.04
N ARG A 764 31.47 15.21 -32.14
CA ARG A 764 31.58 13.79 -32.43
C ARG A 764 32.39 13.06 -31.35
N HIS A 765 33.48 13.67 -30.87
CA HIS A 765 34.25 13.13 -29.76
C HIS A 765 33.40 13.03 -28.48
N ALA A 766 32.67 14.10 -28.11
CA ALA A 766 31.77 14.10 -26.97
C ALA A 766 30.68 13.02 -27.07
N ASN A 767 30.02 12.90 -28.22
CA ASN A 767 29.03 11.85 -28.48
C ASN A 767 29.64 10.45 -28.33
N ARG A 768 30.82 10.20 -28.90
CA ARG A 768 31.55 8.92 -28.75
C ARG A 768 32.02 8.62 -27.33
N MET A 769 32.16 9.65 -26.49
CA MET A 769 32.41 9.50 -25.05
C MET A 769 31.13 9.24 -24.24
N GLY A 770 29.98 9.11 -24.90
CA GLY A 770 28.68 8.86 -24.28
C GLY A 770 28.02 10.10 -23.71
N VAL A 771 28.48 11.30 -24.08
CA VAL A 771 27.92 12.57 -23.59
C VAL A 771 26.67 12.92 -24.39
N VAL A 772 25.58 13.22 -23.67
CA VAL A 772 24.34 13.72 -24.26
C VAL A 772 24.51 15.19 -24.61
N ILE A 773 24.13 15.62 -25.80
CA ILE A 773 24.31 17.01 -26.24
C ILE A 773 22.95 17.55 -26.64
N CYS A 774 22.44 18.51 -25.86
CA CYS A 774 21.21 19.24 -26.16
C CYS A 774 21.58 20.65 -26.62
N ALA A 775 21.13 21.04 -27.82
CA ALA A 775 21.42 22.36 -28.36
C ALA A 775 20.22 23.02 -29.03
N SER A 776 20.14 24.35 -28.91
CA SER A 776 18.99 25.12 -29.41
C SER A 776 18.95 25.19 -30.94
N ARG A 777 17.76 25.01 -31.54
CA ARG A 777 17.54 25.21 -32.99
C ARG A 777 17.74 26.66 -33.45
N GLY A 778 17.52 27.62 -32.56
CA GLY A 778 17.64 29.04 -32.81
C GLY A 778 16.31 29.78 -32.91
N ASN A 779 16.40 31.10 -32.88
CA ASN A 779 15.25 32.00 -32.88
C ASN A 779 15.05 32.65 -34.26
N ASP A 780 13.82 33.09 -34.54
CA ASP A 780 13.50 33.81 -35.77
C ASP A 780 14.32 35.11 -35.86
N GLU A 781 15.15 35.18 -36.90
CA GLU A 781 16.02 36.32 -37.22
C GLU A 781 15.76 36.82 -38.65
N THR A 782 14.57 36.53 -39.21
CA THR A 782 14.16 36.96 -40.56
C THR A 782 14.17 38.49 -40.71
N ALA A 783 13.91 39.22 -39.62
CA ALA A 783 14.07 40.67 -39.55
C ALA A 783 15.52 41.15 -39.83
N PHE A 784 16.51 40.27 -39.66
CA PHE A 784 17.94 40.50 -39.92
C PHE A 784 18.42 39.85 -41.23
N GLY A 785 17.50 39.36 -42.07
CA GLY A 785 17.81 38.77 -43.38
C GLY A 785 18.31 37.32 -43.31
N VAL A 786 18.18 36.65 -42.16
CA VAL A 786 18.50 35.22 -42.00
C VAL A 786 17.26 34.40 -42.35
N PRO A 787 17.34 33.42 -43.27
CA PRO A 787 16.21 32.52 -43.56
C PRO A 787 15.72 31.80 -42.29
N ILE A 788 14.40 31.61 -42.16
CA ILE A 788 13.79 30.98 -40.97
C ILE A 788 14.28 29.54 -40.74
N ASP A 789 14.68 28.86 -41.81
CA ASP A 789 15.22 27.51 -41.84
C ASP A 789 16.75 27.47 -41.81
N ALA A 790 17.42 28.61 -41.71
CA ALA A 790 18.88 28.66 -41.72
C ALA A 790 19.49 27.82 -40.58
N PRO A 791 20.55 27.04 -40.86
CA PRO A 791 21.31 26.30 -39.85
C PRO A 791 21.79 27.20 -38.71
N ARG A 792 21.86 26.63 -37.50
CA ARG A 792 22.45 27.28 -36.32
C ARG A 792 23.30 26.25 -35.58
N LEU A 793 24.59 26.53 -35.46
CA LEU A 793 25.53 25.62 -34.80
C LEU A 793 25.60 25.95 -33.30
N PRO A 794 25.68 24.95 -32.41
CA PRO A 794 25.87 23.53 -32.72
C PRO A 794 24.58 22.74 -32.99
N GLY A 795 23.40 23.34 -32.77
CA GLY A 795 22.09 22.64 -32.86
C GLY A 795 21.88 21.86 -34.16
N THR A 796 22.36 22.36 -35.30
CA THR A 796 22.15 21.70 -36.60
C THR A 796 23.41 20.99 -37.13
N ILE A 797 24.37 20.62 -36.27
CA ILE A 797 25.63 19.99 -36.70
C ILE A 797 25.38 18.60 -37.27
N GLN A 798 24.78 17.69 -36.51
CA GLN A 798 24.51 16.34 -36.96
C GLN A 798 23.45 15.74 -36.03
N ASP A 799 22.41 15.16 -36.62
CA ASP A 799 21.27 14.56 -35.91
C ASP A 799 21.77 13.48 -34.95
N GLU A 800 22.58 12.54 -35.44
CA GLU A 800 23.12 11.42 -34.66
C GLU A 800 24.04 11.81 -33.49
N TRP A 801 24.41 13.09 -33.36
CA TRP A 801 25.30 13.57 -32.30
C TRP A 801 24.67 14.61 -31.37
N VAL A 802 23.61 15.29 -31.80
CA VAL A 802 23.07 16.48 -31.13
C VAL A 802 21.56 16.43 -31.15
N ILE A 803 20.97 16.40 -29.96
CA ILE A 803 19.54 16.60 -29.76
C ILE A 803 19.23 18.08 -30.01
N CYS A 804 18.70 18.38 -31.18
CA CYS A 804 18.29 19.71 -31.61
C CYS A 804 16.92 20.06 -31.07
N VAL A 805 16.87 21.09 -30.21
CA VAL A 805 15.66 21.47 -29.48
C VAL A 805 14.97 22.68 -30.10
N GLY A 806 13.75 22.46 -30.60
CA GLY A 806 12.81 23.50 -31.07
C GLY A 806 11.99 24.11 -29.93
N GLY A 807 11.07 25.02 -30.26
CA GLY A 807 10.28 25.77 -29.27
C GLY A 807 8.77 25.63 -29.43
N THR A 808 8.07 25.43 -28.31
CA THR A 808 6.60 25.46 -28.23
C THR A 808 6.06 26.69 -27.49
N GLY A 809 4.83 27.07 -27.86
CA GLY A 809 4.01 28.10 -27.25
C GLY A 809 3.40 27.66 -25.91
N THR A 810 2.62 28.56 -25.31
CA THR A 810 1.90 28.29 -24.06
C THR A 810 0.77 27.26 -24.22
N GLY A 811 0.19 27.13 -25.41
CA GLY A 811 -0.80 26.09 -25.71
C GLY A 811 -0.16 24.74 -26.10
N GLY A 812 1.16 24.69 -26.21
CA GLY A 812 1.92 23.49 -26.54
C GLY A 812 2.16 23.25 -28.04
N GLU A 813 1.59 24.08 -28.92
CA GLU A 813 1.89 24.20 -30.36
C GLU A 813 3.27 24.80 -30.64
N TYR A 814 3.72 24.78 -31.90
CA TYR A 814 4.92 25.49 -32.36
C TYR A 814 4.90 26.99 -32.01
N ASN A 815 6.04 27.51 -31.54
CA ASN A 815 6.25 28.95 -31.33
C ASN A 815 6.83 29.60 -32.59
N ASP A 816 6.12 30.56 -33.18
CA ASP A 816 6.50 31.25 -34.43
C ASP A 816 7.73 32.16 -34.29
N GLU A 817 8.17 32.46 -33.06
CA GLU A 817 9.42 33.15 -32.77
C GLU A 817 10.66 32.24 -32.80
N CYS A 818 10.48 30.94 -33.06
CA CYS A 818 11.56 29.95 -33.14
C CYS A 818 11.84 29.54 -34.60
N ARG A 819 13.09 29.17 -34.90
CA ARG A 819 13.45 28.62 -36.22
C ARG A 819 12.78 27.27 -36.45
N LEU A 820 12.58 26.94 -37.72
CA LEU A 820 12.00 25.68 -38.20
C LEU A 820 12.98 24.96 -39.14
N GLY A 821 12.63 23.76 -39.58
CA GLY A 821 13.39 22.95 -40.52
C GLY A 821 14.39 22.03 -39.84
N ALA A 822 14.64 20.89 -40.49
CA ALA A 822 15.47 19.82 -39.96
C ALA A 822 16.95 20.25 -39.75
N PRO A 823 17.64 19.69 -38.74
CA PRO A 823 17.10 18.77 -37.73
C PRO A 823 16.38 19.53 -36.60
N ILE A 824 15.32 18.94 -36.06
CA ILE A 824 14.67 19.25 -34.79
C ILE A 824 14.21 17.89 -34.27
N ASP A 825 14.70 17.47 -33.12
CA ASP A 825 14.33 16.17 -32.54
C ASP A 825 13.03 16.28 -31.78
N ILE A 826 12.97 17.29 -30.91
CA ILE A 826 11.81 17.58 -30.07
C ILE A 826 11.68 19.09 -29.93
N ALA A 827 10.49 19.54 -29.55
CA ALA A 827 10.26 20.90 -29.11
C ALA A 827 9.92 20.95 -27.61
N ALA A 828 10.31 22.03 -26.94
CA ALA A 828 10.03 22.22 -25.52
C ALA A 828 9.55 23.66 -25.26
N PRO A 829 8.98 23.95 -24.07
CA PRO A 829 8.39 25.25 -23.79
C PRO A 829 9.36 26.40 -24.07
N SER A 830 8.93 27.40 -24.82
CA SER A 830 9.78 28.51 -25.28
C SER A 830 9.15 29.90 -25.09
N ARG A 831 7.98 29.99 -24.46
CA ARG A 831 7.41 31.28 -24.02
C ARG A 831 7.91 31.65 -22.63
N TRP A 832 7.51 32.80 -22.09
CA TRP A 832 7.96 33.31 -20.80
C TRP A 832 7.81 32.27 -19.68
N GLN A 833 8.92 31.89 -19.04
CA GLN A 833 8.96 30.84 -18.03
C GLN A 833 9.69 31.29 -16.80
N LEU A 834 9.05 31.08 -15.64
CA LEU A 834 9.62 31.48 -14.38
C LEU A 834 10.86 30.62 -14.04
N THR A 835 11.98 31.31 -13.82
CA THR A 835 13.29 30.78 -13.44
C THR A 835 13.94 31.73 -12.43
N ARG A 836 15.10 31.34 -11.91
CA ARG A 836 15.98 32.24 -11.17
C ARG A 836 16.65 33.24 -12.09
N THR A 837 17.07 34.37 -11.53
CA THR A 837 17.78 35.43 -12.25
C THR A 837 18.85 36.06 -11.35
N ALA A 838 19.93 36.52 -11.96
CA ALA A 838 20.96 37.35 -11.36
C ALA A 838 20.55 38.81 -11.19
N GLN A 839 19.37 39.24 -11.67
CA GLN A 839 18.95 40.66 -11.71
C GLN A 839 17.50 40.86 -11.28
N ASN A 840 17.24 41.82 -10.39
CA ASN A 840 15.88 42.29 -10.11
C ASN A 840 15.37 43.16 -11.27
N TYR A 841 14.38 42.67 -12.04
CA TYR A 841 13.67 43.54 -12.98
C TYR A 841 12.72 44.46 -12.21
N ILE A 842 13.19 45.63 -11.83
CA ILE A 842 12.36 46.72 -11.33
C ILE A 842 12.03 47.64 -12.51
N PRO A 843 10.78 47.71 -12.98
CA PRO A 843 10.40 48.63 -14.05
C PRO A 843 10.76 50.07 -13.68
N GLY A 844 11.68 50.69 -14.42
CA GLY A 844 12.04 52.10 -14.27
C GLY A 844 13.38 52.42 -13.59
N THR A 845 14.11 51.45 -13.06
CA THR A 845 15.49 51.65 -12.58
C THR A 845 16.49 51.04 -13.54
N ASN A 846 17.27 51.88 -14.22
CA ASN A 846 18.40 51.45 -15.04
C ASN A 846 19.67 51.98 -14.35
N PRO A 847 20.65 51.12 -14.00
CA PRO A 847 20.77 49.69 -14.32
C PRO A 847 20.01 48.73 -13.36
N PRO A 848 19.68 47.50 -13.82
CA PRO A 848 19.20 46.41 -12.96
C PRO A 848 20.19 46.15 -11.81
N GLN A 849 19.69 45.85 -10.61
CA GLN A 849 20.55 45.49 -9.48
C GLN A 849 20.69 43.97 -9.37
N ALA A 850 21.95 43.53 -9.29
CA ALA A 850 22.31 42.16 -9.00
C ALA A 850 21.70 41.69 -7.68
N SER A 851 21.10 40.49 -7.65
CA SER A 851 20.50 39.93 -6.44
C SER A 851 20.52 38.41 -6.48
N ASP A 852 20.87 37.81 -5.34
CA ASP A 852 20.86 36.35 -5.16
C ASP A 852 19.47 35.79 -4.85
N GLN A 853 18.42 36.63 -4.86
CA GLN A 853 17.02 36.28 -4.52
C GLN A 853 16.03 36.65 -5.63
N ALA A 854 16.53 36.88 -6.85
CA ALA A 854 15.70 37.40 -7.92
C ALA A 854 15.13 36.28 -8.81
N TYR A 855 13.86 36.40 -9.17
CA TYR A 855 13.16 35.47 -10.07
C TYR A 855 12.64 36.20 -11.31
N GLY A 856 12.74 35.56 -12.46
CA GLY A 856 12.56 36.17 -13.77
C GLY A 856 12.16 35.17 -14.84
N GLY A 857 12.07 35.62 -16.10
CA GLY A 857 11.59 34.80 -17.21
C GLY A 857 12.68 34.39 -18.19
N ILE A 858 12.69 33.14 -18.66
CA ILE A 858 13.40 32.75 -19.90
C ILE A 858 12.41 32.51 -21.04
N SER A 859 12.84 32.66 -22.29
CA SER A 859 12.03 32.48 -23.50
C SER A 859 12.89 32.03 -24.67
N PHE A 860 12.25 31.73 -25.79
CA PHE A 860 12.78 31.20 -27.03
C PHE A 860 13.45 29.82 -26.86
N THR A 861 14.16 29.36 -27.90
CA THR A 861 14.79 28.04 -27.89
C THR A 861 15.85 27.87 -26.80
N SER A 862 16.43 28.96 -26.30
CA SER A 862 17.32 28.91 -25.13
C SER A 862 16.59 28.61 -23.82
N GLY A 863 15.30 28.95 -23.73
CA GLY A 863 14.42 28.48 -22.65
C GLY A 863 13.96 27.03 -22.82
N ALA A 864 13.94 26.51 -24.04
CA ALA A 864 13.46 25.16 -24.36
C ALA A 864 14.54 24.07 -24.23
N THR A 865 15.76 24.33 -24.70
CA THR A 865 16.91 23.39 -24.60
C THR A 865 17.16 22.84 -23.20
N PRO A 866 17.12 23.65 -22.12
CA PRO A 866 17.34 23.12 -20.78
C PRO A 866 16.25 22.16 -20.31
N HIS A 867 15.03 22.15 -20.88
CA HIS A 867 14.06 21.10 -20.55
C HIS A 867 14.52 19.74 -21.04
N ALA A 868 15.06 19.66 -22.26
CA ALA A 868 15.59 18.42 -22.81
C ALA A 868 16.79 17.93 -21.98
N ALA A 869 17.72 18.84 -21.65
CA ALA A 869 18.86 18.52 -20.79
C ALA A 869 18.44 18.09 -19.37
N GLY A 870 17.44 18.74 -18.78
CA GLY A 870 16.87 18.35 -17.49
C GLY A 870 16.16 16.99 -17.54
N VAL A 871 15.36 16.72 -18.56
CA VAL A 871 14.72 15.39 -18.69
C VAL A 871 15.76 14.30 -18.92
N ALA A 872 16.76 14.54 -19.77
CA ALA A 872 17.90 13.62 -19.94
C ALA A 872 18.61 13.35 -18.60
N ALA A 873 18.87 14.39 -17.83
CA ALA A 873 19.50 14.31 -16.52
C ALA A 873 18.67 13.49 -15.51
N LEU A 874 17.35 13.69 -15.49
CA LEU A 874 16.43 12.94 -14.64
C LEU A 874 16.37 11.46 -15.04
N MET A 875 16.30 11.18 -16.35
CA MET A 875 16.33 9.80 -16.88
C MET A 875 17.63 9.08 -16.50
N MET A 876 18.78 9.73 -16.66
CA MET A 876 20.07 9.16 -16.25
C MET A 876 20.12 8.96 -14.73
N SER A 877 19.62 9.92 -13.94
CA SER A 877 19.57 9.82 -12.47
C SER A 877 18.76 8.61 -12.01
N TYR A 878 17.58 8.40 -12.62
CA TYR A 878 16.73 7.24 -12.34
C TYR A 878 17.36 5.92 -12.76
N TYR A 879 17.87 5.84 -13.99
CA TYR A 879 18.19 4.56 -14.62
C TYR A 879 19.64 4.10 -14.36
N ASN A 880 20.58 5.05 -14.23
CA ASN A 880 22.02 4.77 -14.08
C ASN A 880 22.46 4.61 -12.62
N ALA A 881 21.58 4.87 -11.64
CA ALA A 881 21.88 4.81 -10.21
C ALA A 881 22.27 3.40 -9.71
N THR A 882 22.06 2.34 -10.49
CA THR A 882 22.38 0.96 -10.11
C THR A 882 23.68 0.49 -10.77
N PRO A 883 24.78 0.29 -10.02
CA PRO A 883 26.03 -0.23 -10.56
C PRO A 883 25.85 -1.62 -11.20
N GLY A 884 26.45 -1.82 -12.38
CA GLY A 884 26.43 -3.10 -13.09
C GLY A 884 25.20 -3.35 -13.98
N GLN A 885 24.30 -2.36 -14.12
CA GLN A 885 23.20 -2.38 -15.08
C GLN A 885 23.49 -1.50 -16.30
N THR A 886 22.72 -1.69 -17.38
CA THR A 886 22.77 -0.87 -18.59
C THR A 886 22.58 0.60 -18.23
N GLN A 887 23.55 1.44 -18.60
CA GLN A 887 23.46 2.88 -18.45
C GLN A 887 22.89 3.49 -19.74
N LEU A 888 22.00 4.46 -19.61
CA LEU A 888 21.46 5.18 -20.76
C LEU A 888 22.57 5.96 -21.47
N THR A 889 22.55 5.87 -22.79
CA THR A 889 23.46 6.57 -23.72
C THR A 889 22.73 7.71 -24.42
N HIS A 890 23.48 8.54 -25.17
CA HIS A 890 22.93 9.59 -26.03
C HIS A 890 21.78 9.08 -26.89
N ASP A 891 22.02 8.00 -27.64
CA ASP A 891 21.06 7.41 -28.58
C ASP A 891 19.80 6.92 -27.85
N ASP A 892 19.94 6.40 -26.63
CA ASP A 892 18.80 5.95 -25.82
C ASP A 892 17.92 7.11 -25.40
N ILE A 893 18.54 8.17 -24.87
CA ILE A 893 17.81 9.34 -24.39
C ILE A 893 17.10 10.04 -25.55
N GLU A 894 17.82 10.28 -26.65
CA GLU A 894 17.26 10.88 -27.86
C GLU A 894 16.05 10.10 -28.36
N TYR A 895 16.18 8.79 -28.57
CA TYR A 895 15.07 7.97 -29.03
C TYR A 895 13.88 8.00 -28.07
N ILE A 896 14.13 7.83 -26.76
CA ILE A 896 13.05 7.77 -25.76
C ILE A 896 12.30 9.10 -25.71
N ILE A 897 12.98 10.25 -25.71
CA ILE A 897 12.30 11.54 -25.66
C ILE A 897 11.55 11.85 -26.96
N GLN A 898 12.06 11.41 -28.12
CA GLN A 898 11.36 11.50 -29.41
C GLN A 898 10.10 10.62 -29.41
N ALA A 899 10.22 9.35 -28.98
CA ALA A 899 9.11 8.39 -28.96
C ALA A 899 8.04 8.73 -27.91
N ALA A 900 8.44 9.34 -26.79
CA ALA A 900 7.55 9.79 -25.73
C ALA A 900 6.94 11.18 -25.98
N ALA A 901 7.42 11.91 -26.99
CA ALA A 901 6.97 13.26 -27.27
C ALA A 901 5.46 13.27 -27.55
N THR A 902 4.79 14.33 -27.08
CA THR A 902 3.41 14.60 -27.45
C THR A 902 3.42 15.18 -28.85
N ASP A 903 3.06 14.36 -29.84
CA ASP A 903 2.92 14.75 -31.25
C ASP A 903 1.96 15.96 -31.36
N VAL A 904 2.49 17.07 -31.87
CA VAL A 904 1.80 18.36 -32.02
C VAL A 904 2.11 18.93 -33.39
N GLY A 905 1.10 19.43 -34.10
CA GLY A 905 1.28 19.88 -35.48
C GLY A 905 0.92 18.79 -36.48
N GLN A 906 1.85 18.44 -37.36
CA GLN A 906 1.62 17.39 -38.36
C GLN A 906 1.98 16.04 -37.77
N SER A 907 1.10 15.04 -37.93
CA SER A 907 1.33 13.72 -37.34
C SER A 907 2.67 13.11 -37.77
N GLY A 908 3.42 12.63 -36.78
CA GLY A 908 4.78 12.15 -36.93
C GLY A 908 5.81 13.28 -36.91
N TYR A 909 6.94 13.06 -37.58
CA TYR A 909 7.99 14.08 -37.66
C TYR A 909 7.54 15.28 -38.51
N ASP A 910 7.76 16.50 -37.99
CA ASP A 910 7.64 17.73 -38.77
C ASP A 910 8.77 18.75 -38.50
N GLY A 911 8.93 19.68 -39.43
CA GLY A 911 9.98 20.69 -39.35
C GLY A 911 9.72 21.80 -38.32
N GLN A 912 8.59 21.83 -37.62
CA GLN A 912 8.26 22.85 -36.63
C GLN A 912 8.58 22.36 -35.21
N THR A 913 8.25 21.11 -34.91
CA THR A 913 8.36 20.54 -33.56
C THR A 913 9.13 19.22 -33.48
N GLY A 914 9.68 18.74 -34.60
CA GLY A 914 10.36 17.45 -34.65
C GLY A 914 9.36 16.31 -34.46
N PHE A 915 9.63 15.42 -33.51
CA PHE A 915 8.70 14.38 -33.09
C PHE A 915 7.59 14.87 -32.14
N GLY A 916 7.62 16.14 -31.74
CA GLY A 916 6.58 16.79 -30.95
C GLY A 916 7.10 17.45 -29.68
N ARG A 917 6.17 17.81 -28.78
CA ARG A 917 6.49 18.47 -27.51
C ARG A 917 7.04 17.45 -26.50
N LEU A 918 8.17 17.76 -25.88
CA LEU A 918 8.78 16.96 -24.81
C LEU A 918 7.78 16.64 -23.69
N ASN A 919 7.74 15.37 -23.29
CA ASN A 919 6.90 14.87 -22.20
C ASN A 919 7.72 13.99 -21.26
N ALA A 920 8.12 14.56 -20.11
CA ALA A 920 8.96 13.92 -19.12
C ALA A 920 8.30 12.69 -18.50
N GLY A 921 7.02 12.80 -18.12
CA GLY A 921 6.28 11.67 -17.52
C GLY A 921 6.17 10.48 -18.47
N ALA A 922 5.87 10.72 -19.75
CA ALA A 922 5.83 9.67 -20.76
C ALA A 922 7.22 9.04 -20.99
N ALA A 923 8.28 9.84 -21.04
CA ALA A 923 9.65 9.35 -21.22
C ALA A 923 10.07 8.41 -20.08
N LEU A 924 9.81 8.78 -18.82
CA LEU A 924 10.15 7.95 -17.67
C LEU A 924 9.32 6.67 -17.60
N LYS A 925 8.04 6.72 -17.99
CA LYS A 925 7.18 5.53 -18.09
C LYS A 925 7.70 4.48 -19.07
N MET A 926 8.28 4.91 -20.20
CA MET A 926 8.84 3.98 -21.19
C MET A 926 9.98 3.12 -20.63
N ILE A 927 10.67 3.61 -19.60
CA ILE A 927 11.81 2.93 -18.95
C ILE A 927 11.54 2.57 -17.49
N GLU A 928 10.26 2.55 -17.09
CA GLU A 928 9.86 2.29 -15.71
C GLU A 928 10.09 0.82 -15.31
N ARG A 929 10.96 0.65 -14.32
CA ARG A 929 11.30 -0.65 -13.75
C ARG A 929 10.26 -1.12 -12.73
N PRO A 930 10.05 -2.44 -12.57
CA PRO A 930 10.74 -3.54 -13.26
C PRO A 930 10.10 -3.93 -14.61
N ARG A 931 9.03 -3.27 -15.05
CA ARG A 931 8.25 -3.66 -16.22
C ARG A 931 8.99 -3.50 -17.54
N CYS A 932 9.65 -2.37 -17.72
CA CYS A 932 10.38 -2.05 -18.94
C CYS A 932 11.86 -1.81 -18.62
N ASN A 933 12.74 -2.30 -19.48
CA ASN A 933 14.19 -2.11 -19.37
C ASN A 933 14.78 -1.80 -20.75
N VAL A 934 15.71 -0.85 -20.81
CA VAL A 934 16.64 -0.64 -21.93
C VAL A 934 17.75 -1.69 -21.88
N PHE A 935 17.98 -2.33 -23.02
CA PHE A 935 19.05 -3.31 -23.24
C PHE A 935 19.96 -2.87 -24.38
N HIS A 936 21.26 -3.13 -24.25
CA HIS A 936 22.26 -2.86 -25.28
C HIS A 936 22.79 -4.16 -25.86
N PHE A 937 22.85 -4.23 -27.19
CA PHE A 937 23.37 -5.39 -27.90
C PHE A 937 24.30 -4.95 -29.03
N GLY A 938 25.24 -5.82 -29.40
CA GLY A 938 26.19 -5.53 -30.47
C GLY A 938 27.00 -6.73 -30.91
N SER A 939 27.59 -6.64 -32.10
CA SER A 939 28.45 -7.69 -32.64
C SER A 939 29.76 -7.89 -31.87
N ASP A 940 30.13 -6.96 -31.00
CA ASP A 940 31.33 -7.01 -30.16
C ASP A 940 31.12 -7.76 -28.84
N VAL A 941 29.91 -7.68 -28.28
CA VAL A 941 29.55 -8.27 -26.99
C VAL A 941 28.74 -9.57 -27.12
N ASN A 942 27.97 -9.71 -28.21
CA ASN A 942 27.06 -10.83 -28.38
C ASN A 942 27.52 -11.80 -29.48
N PRO A 943 27.15 -13.10 -29.36
CA PRO A 943 27.30 -14.04 -30.47
C PRO A 943 26.56 -13.52 -31.70
N HIS A 944 27.23 -13.57 -32.84
CA HIS A 944 26.68 -13.06 -34.09
C HIS A 944 27.16 -13.90 -35.28
N THR A 945 26.41 -13.82 -36.38
CA THR A 945 26.89 -14.24 -37.71
C THR A 945 27.11 -13.00 -38.57
N ARG A 946 28.27 -12.93 -39.23
CA ARG A 946 28.67 -11.78 -40.05
C ARG A 946 28.78 -12.18 -41.52
N VAL A 947 28.27 -11.32 -42.38
CA VAL A 947 28.47 -11.38 -43.83
C VAL A 947 29.03 -10.04 -44.30
N THR A 948 30.05 -10.08 -45.15
CA THR A 948 30.65 -8.90 -45.77
C THR A 948 30.52 -8.97 -47.28
N GLU A 949 30.07 -7.89 -47.89
CA GLU A 949 29.84 -7.77 -49.34
C GLU A 949 30.61 -6.55 -49.86
N GLN A 950 31.45 -6.73 -50.87
CA GLN A 950 32.10 -5.60 -51.53
C GLN A 950 31.10 -4.95 -52.49
N VAL A 951 30.64 -3.75 -52.16
CA VAL A 951 29.63 -3.02 -52.95
C VAL A 951 30.23 -2.07 -53.97
N ALA A 952 31.50 -1.68 -53.79
CA ALA A 952 32.25 -0.89 -54.76
C ALA A 952 33.76 -1.13 -54.65
N THR A 953 34.47 -0.88 -55.76
CA THR A 953 35.92 -1.07 -55.86
C THR A 953 36.56 0.10 -56.60
N ASN A 954 37.65 0.64 -56.04
CA ASN A 954 38.46 1.73 -56.60
C ASN A 954 37.66 2.96 -57.07
N ILE A 955 36.55 3.26 -56.39
CA ILE A 955 35.75 4.46 -56.69
C ILE A 955 36.50 5.71 -56.23
N ASP A 956 36.38 6.80 -56.99
CA ASP A 956 36.83 8.10 -56.50
C ASP A 956 35.87 8.57 -55.41
N ILE A 957 36.42 8.97 -54.26
CA ILE A 957 35.66 9.42 -53.09
C ILE A 957 36.32 10.65 -52.47
N VAL A 958 35.50 11.61 -52.07
CA VAL A 958 35.95 12.78 -51.31
C VAL A 958 35.60 12.53 -49.85
N LEU A 959 36.61 12.34 -49.01
CA LEU A 959 36.45 12.37 -47.57
C LEU A 959 36.30 13.83 -47.16
N THR A 960 35.12 14.23 -46.69
CA THR A 960 34.79 15.64 -46.50
C THR A 960 35.40 16.25 -45.23
N GLU A 961 35.74 15.41 -44.25
CA GLU A 961 36.26 15.80 -42.94
C GLU A 961 37.37 14.83 -42.52
N PRO A 962 38.37 15.27 -41.73
CA PRO A 962 39.38 14.37 -41.22
C PRO A 962 38.76 13.30 -40.31
N TYR A 963 39.37 12.12 -40.28
CA TYR A 963 38.92 11.00 -39.44
C TYR A 963 40.10 10.34 -38.74
N THR A 964 39.97 10.07 -37.45
CA THR A 964 40.92 9.26 -36.69
C THR A 964 40.24 7.98 -36.22
N THR A 965 40.82 6.82 -36.53
CA THR A 965 40.33 5.50 -36.11
C THR A 965 40.59 5.26 -34.62
N GLU A 966 39.93 4.27 -34.04
CA GLU A 966 40.17 3.83 -32.65
C GLU A 966 41.60 3.32 -32.43
N THR A 967 42.30 2.89 -33.49
CA THR A 967 43.71 2.51 -33.46
C THR A 967 44.67 3.71 -33.50
N GLY A 968 44.14 4.94 -33.59
CA GLY A 968 44.92 6.18 -33.64
C GLY A 968 45.43 6.54 -35.04
N GLN A 969 44.97 5.87 -36.10
CA GLN A 969 45.33 6.20 -37.47
C GLN A 969 44.48 7.37 -37.97
N SER A 970 45.12 8.46 -38.37
CA SER A 970 44.44 9.66 -38.88
C SER A 970 44.48 9.75 -40.41
N PHE A 971 43.35 10.14 -40.98
CA PHE A 971 43.14 10.36 -42.40
C PHE A 971 42.70 11.83 -42.60
N PRO A 972 43.51 12.65 -43.31
CA PRO A 972 43.12 14.01 -43.65
C PRO A 972 41.88 14.06 -44.55
N LYS A 973 41.12 15.15 -44.51
CA LYS A 973 40.10 15.41 -45.55
C LYS A 973 40.78 15.50 -46.93
N GLY A 974 40.13 14.98 -47.96
CA GLY A 974 40.71 15.00 -49.31
C GLY A 974 40.14 13.96 -50.27
N ASN A 975 40.77 13.89 -51.43
CA ASN A 975 40.40 12.93 -52.48
C ASN A 975 41.14 11.61 -52.26
N TYR A 976 40.38 10.52 -52.27
CA TYR A 976 40.87 9.15 -52.14
C TYR A 976 40.27 8.29 -53.24
N LYS A 977 40.86 7.11 -53.43
CA LYS A 977 40.14 5.96 -53.96
C LYS A 977 39.64 5.09 -52.80
N ALA A 978 38.52 4.40 -52.96
CA ALA A 978 38.02 3.50 -51.93
C ALA A 978 37.46 2.19 -52.48
N ASP A 979 37.70 1.12 -51.73
CA ASP A 979 36.86 -0.08 -51.78
C ASP A 979 35.84 -0.01 -50.65
N VAL A 980 34.57 -0.20 -51.00
CA VAL A 980 33.45 -0.06 -50.05
C VAL A 980 32.86 -1.43 -49.78
N TRP A 981 32.71 -1.76 -48.50
CA TRP A 981 32.15 -3.02 -48.04
C TRP A 981 30.93 -2.77 -47.18
N LYS A 982 29.84 -3.46 -47.49
CA LYS A 982 28.69 -3.58 -46.60
C LYS A 982 28.95 -4.71 -45.62
N VAL A 983 28.81 -4.41 -44.34
CA VAL A 983 28.86 -5.39 -43.25
C VAL A 983 27.44 -5.62 -42.77
N THR A 984 27.03 -6.88 -42.66
CA THR A 984 25.73 -7.28 -42.10
C THR A 984 25.98 -8.27 -40.97
N ALA A 985 25.47 -7.98 -39.78
CA ALA A 985 25.55 -8.85 -38.62
C ALA A 985 24.14 -9.27 -38.18
N THR A 986 23.93 -10.57 -37.97
CA THR A 986 22.79 -11.07 -37.21
C THR A 986 23.26 -11.31 -35.78
N VAL A 987 22.83 -10.46 -34.85
CA VAL A 987 23.27 -10.43 -33.45
C VAL A 987 22.24 -11.15 -32.58
N SER A 988 22.69 -12.10 -31.75
CA SER A 988 21.84 -12.84 -30.79
C SER A 988 21.63 -12.04 -29.50
N HIS A 989 20.38 -11.87 -29.06
CA HIS A 989 20.01 -11.03 -27.90
C HIS A 989 18.86 -11.60 -27.05
N PRO A 990 19.01 -12.77 -26.41
CA PRO A 990 17.89 -13.35 -25.67
C PRO A 990 17.40 -12.41 -24.55
N LEU A 991 16.13 -12.03 -24.61
CA LEU A 991 15.50 -11.25 -23.54
C LEU A 991 15.17 -12.14 -22.32
N PRO A 992 15.17 -11.58 -21.10
CA PRO A 992 14.68 -12.27 -19.91
C PRO A 992 13.26 -12.81 -20.09
N GLY A 993 12.92 -13.94 -19.45
CA GLY A 993 11.64 -14.60 -19.63
C GLY A 993 10.44 -13.68 -19.33
N GLY A 994 9.54 -13.52 -20.31
CA GLY A 994 8.37 -12.63 -20.24
C GLY A 994 8.53 -11.31 -21.00
N PHE A 995 9.76 -10.87 -21.26
CA PHE A 995 10.04 -9.63 -21.98
C PHE A 995 9.85 -9.77 -23.49
N THR A 996 9.16 -8.80 -24.10
CA THR A 996 9.05 -8.63 -25.55
C THR A 996 9.66 -7.30 -25.97
N VAL A 997 10.21 -7.25 -27.20
CA VAL A 997 10.70 -5.99 -27.79
C VAL A 997 9.51 -5.04 -27.97
N ASP A 998 9.58 -3.88 -27.32
CA ASP A 998 8.57 -2.82 -27.38
C ASP A 998 9.05 -1.70 -28.33
N HIS A 999 10.29 -1.24 -28.12
CA HIS A 999 10.97 -0.25 -28.97
C HIS A 999 12.40 -0.70 -29.31
N PHE A 1000 12.98 -0.18 -30.39
CA PHE A 1000 14.36 -0.45 -30.80
C PHE A 1000 14.92 0.66 -31.68
N TRP A 1001 16.23 0.90 -31.58
CA TRP A 1001 16.96 1.93 -32.33
C TRP A 1001 18.44 1.58 -32.47
N PRO A 1002 19.11 2.04 -33.55
CA PRO A 1002 20.56 1.89 -33.68
C PRO A 1002 21.31 2.69 -32.60
N ARG A 1003 22.51 2.25 -32.23
CA ARG A 1003 23.39 2.99 -31.33
C ARG A 1003 24.58 3.52 -32.12
N HIS A 1004 24.43 4.72 -32.66
CA HIS A 1004 25.42 5.37 -33.51
C HIS A 1004 26.69 5.70 -32.73
N SER A 1005 26.55 6.21 -31.51
CA SER A 1005 27.69 6.61 -30.68
C SER A 1005 28.67 5.48 -30.35
N ALA A 1006 28.21 4.22 -30.42
CA ALA A 1006 29.01 3.03 -30.15
C ALA A 1006 29.44 2.28 -31.42
N CYS A 1007 28.88 2.53 -32.61
CA CYS A 1007 29.24 1.70 -33.77
C CYS A 1007 30.61 2.05 -34.38
N THR A 1008 31.16 1.13 -35.18
CA THR A 1008 32.33 1.38 -36.03
C THR A 1008 32.01 1.01 -37.47
N THR A 1009 30.97 1.67 -37.99
CA THR A 1009 30.46 1.62 -39.35
C THR A 1009 29.99 3.02 -39.77
N PHE A 1010 29.90 3.28 -41.07
CA PHE A 1010 29.32 4.50 -41.63
C PHE A 1010 28.12 4.19 -42.53
N ASP A 1011 27.45 5.25 -42.98
CA ASP A 1011 26.51 5.16 -44.09
C ASP A 1011 27.23 5.00 -45.44
N LEU A 1012 26.45 4.68 -46.49
CA LEU A 1012 26.93 4.74 -47.86
C LEU A 1012 27.18 6.20 -48.26
N TYR A 1013 28.31 6.44 -48.94
CA TYR A 1013 28.63 7.75 -49.51
C TYR A 1013 27.48 8.29 -50.38
N THR A 1014 27.38 9.61 -50.46
CA THR A 1014 26.38 10.29 -51.29
C THR A 1014 27.03 10.84 -52.55
N THR A 1015 26.33 10.77 -53.69
CA THR A 1015 26.84 11.34 -54.95
C THR A 1015 26.23 12.73 -55.16
N VAL A 1016 27.04 13.78 -55.03
CA VAL A 1016 26.64 15.17 -55.25
C VAL A 1016 27.40 15.72 -56.44
N SER A 1017 26.67 16.21 -57.46
CA SER A 1017 27.25 16.75 -58.70
C SER A 1017 28.25 15.80 -59.38
N GLY A 1018 27.99 14.48 -59.32
CA GLY A 1018 28.83 13.45 -59.92
C GLY A 1018 30.07 13.04 -59.11
N GLN A 1019 30.26 13.60 -57.91
CA GLN A 1019 31.34 13.21 -56.99
C GLN A 1019 30.78 12.44 -55.80
N ASN A 1020 31.37 11.30 -55.49
CA ASN A 1020 31.05 10.55 -54.28
C ASN A 1020 31.68 11.25 -53.07
N ARG A 1021 30.88 11.52 -52.04
CA ARG A 1021 31.26 12.24 -50.83
C ARG A 1021 30.94 11.37 -49.62
N LEU A 1022 31.94 11.16 -48.77
CA LEU A 1022 31.80 10.47 -47.50
C LEU A 1022 31.98 11.48 -46.38
N ILE A 1023 30.91 11.67 -45.61
CA ILE A 1023 30.96 12.37 -44.33
C ILE A 1023 31.18 11.29 -43.27
N PRO A 1024 32.25 11.36 -42.45
CA PRO A 1024 32.58 10.31 -41.51
C PRO A 1024 31.71 10.39 -40.24
N VAL A 1025 30.46 9.94 -40.37
CA VAL A 1025 29.47 9.83 -39.29
C VAL A 1025 29.23 8.37 -38.99
N GLU A 1026 29.50 7.96 -37.76
CA GLU A 1026 29.15 6.63 -37.26
C GLU A 1026 27.66 6.35 -37.46
N LYS A 1027 27.33 5.31 -38.23
CA LYS A 1027 25.94 5.00 -38.55
C LYS A 1027 25.72 3.51 -38.80
N ASP A 1028 24.71 2.98 -38.10
CA ASP A 1028 24.20 1.63 -38.24
C ASP A 1028 22.73 1.67 -38.62
N VAL A 1029 22.28 0.62 -39.32
CA VAL A 1029 20.87 0.47 -39.70
C VAL A 1029 20.37 -0.89 -39.26
N ILE A 1030 19.30 -0.91 -38.47
CA ILE A 1030 18.59 -2.13 -38.13
C ILE A 1030 17.74 -2.53 -39.34
N VAL A 1031 17.89 -3.78 -39.79
CA VAL A 1031 17.18 -4.33 -40.94
C VAL A 1031 15.92 -5.06 -40.46
N GLY A 1032 14.77 -4.45 -40.73
CA GLY A 1032 13.47 -4.98 -40.30
C GLY A 1032 13.24 -4.85 -38.79
N THR A 1033 12.30 -5.63 -38.26
CA THR A 1033 11.96 -5.64 -36.82
C THR A 1033 12.77 -6.71 -36.10
N PRO A 1034 13.49 -6.38 -35.02
CA PRO A 1034 14.13 -7.37 -34.17
C PRO A 1034 13.15 -8.43 -33.65
N THR A 1035 13.61 -9.67 -33.57
CA THR A 1035 12.88 -10.75 -32.88
C THR A 1035 13.16 -10.70 -31.38
N GLY A 1036 12.51 -11.53 -30.56
CA GLY A 1036 12.86 -11.66 -29.14
C GLY A 1036 14.23 -12.29 -28.86
N SER A 1037 14.95 -12.76 -29.89
CA SER A 1037 16.22 -13.49 -29.74
C SER A 1037 17.33 -13.06 -30.68
N SER A 1038 17.05 -12.25 -31.70
CA SER A 1038 18.07 -11.63 -32.55
C SER A 1038 17.60 -10.37 -33.28
N ALA A 1039 18.55 -9.53 -33.69
CA ALA A 1039 18.35 -8.46 -34.66
C ALA A 1039 19.38 -8.56 -35.80
N VAL A 1040 19.03 -8.01 -36.97
CA VAL A 1040 19.94 -7.86 -38.11
C VAL A 1040 20.33 -6.39 -38.21
N VAL A 1041 21.62 -6.10 -38.23
CA VAL A 1041 22.16 -4.74 -38.31
C VAL A 1041 23.15 -4.65 -39.46
N THR A 1042 23.21 -3.52 -40.14
CA THR A 1042 24.12 -3.28 -41.27
C THR A 1042 24.75 -1.90 -41.22
N GLY A 1043 25.95 -1.79 -41.78
CA GLY A 1043 26.66 -0.54 -42.01
C GLY A 1043 27.78 -0.73 -43.03
N TYR A 1044 28.51 0.33 -43.36
CA TYR A 1044 29.56 0.32 -44.38
C TYR A 1044 30.94 0.63 -43.80
N VAL A 1045 31.96 -0.01 -44.36
CA VAL A 1045 33.38 0.29 -44.09
C VAL A 1045 34.12 0.52 -45.40
N TYR A 1046 35.21 1.28 -45.32
CA TYR A 1046 35.93 1.80 -46.46
C TYR A 1046 37.42 1.50 -46.31
N LEU A 1047 38.01 0.82 -47.30
CA LEU A 1047 39.46 0.74 -47.43
C LEU A 1047 39.91 1.90 -48.32
N LEU A 1048 40.48 2.94 -47.71
CA LEU A 1048 41.00 4.09 -48.43
C LEU A 1048 42.32 3.76 -49.11
N LYS A 1049 42.50 4.34 -50.31
CA LYS A 1049 43.66 4.17 -51.18
C LYS A 1049 44.11 5.51 -51.75
N ASP A 1050 45.39 5.61 -52.09
CA ASP A 1050 45.89 6.73 -52.85
C ASP A 1050 45.47 6.65 -54.34
N ASN A 1051 45.85 7.67 -55.13
CA ASN A 1051 45.53 7.72 -56.56
C ASN A 1051 46.18 6.59 -57.38
N ASN A 1052 47.21 5.93 -56.86
CA ASN A 1052 47.85 4.76 -57.47
C ASN A 1052 47.22 3.43 -57.01
N CYS A 1053 46.08 3.49 -56.30
CA CYS A 1053 45.39 2.35 -55.72
C CYS A 1053 46.21 1.60 -54.65
N VAL A 1054 47.10 2.30 -53.94
CA VAL A 1054 47.84 1.75 -52.79
C VAL A 1054 47.03 1.99 -51.52
N ASP A 1055 46.77 0.90 -50.79
CA ASP A 1055 46.05 0.91 -49.51
C ASP A 1055 46.67 1.88 -48.50
N GLN A 1056 45.85 2.81 -47.99
CA GLN A 1056 46.19 3.75 -46.93
C GLN A 1056 45.68 3.27 -45.57
N GLY A 1057 44.54 2.56 -45.54
CA GLY A 1057 43.98 1.96 -44.33
C GLY A 1057 42.45 1.95 -44.31
N TRP A 1058 41.88 1.31 -43.29
CA TRP A 1058 40.43 1.16 -43.14
C TRP A 1058 39.82 2.27 -42.30
N ILE A 1059 38.63 2.74 -42.69
CA ILE A 1059 37.76 3.60 -41.88
C ILE A 1059 36.31 3.10 -41.90
N PRO A 1060 35.57 3.21 -40.78
CA PRO A 1060 36.08 3.48 -39.43
C PRO A 1060 36.83 2.28 -38.82
N ALA A 1061 36.60 1.07 -39.32
CA ALA A 1061 37.22 -0.18 -38.91
C ALA A 1061 37.38 -1.14 -40.11
N THR A 1062 38.08 -2.27 -39.92
CA THR A 1062 38.12 -3.34 -40.93
C THR A 1062 36.75 -4.00 -41.06
N LYS A 1063 36.47 -4.68 -42.18
CA LYS A 1063 35.20 -5.40 -42.36
C LYS A 1063 35.02 -6.57 -41.38
N GLU A 1064 36.13 -7.12 -40.89
CA GLU A 1064 36.17 -8.17 -39.86
C GLU A 1064 35.90 -7.61 -38.45
N ASP A 1065 36.40 -6.42 -38.15
CA ASP A 1065 36.36 -5.84 -36.80
C ASP A 1065 35.23 -4.80 -36.60
N ALA A 1066 34.50 -4.43 -37.66
CA ALA A 1066 33.41 -3.45 -37.57
C ALA A 1066 32.39 -3.85 -36.49
N ARG A 1067 32.08 -2.94 -35.58
CA ARG A 1067 31.14 -3.11 -34.48
C ARG A 1067 29.79 -2.54 -34.89
N LEU A 1068 28.77 -3.39 -34.91
CA LEU A 1068 27.39 -3.00 -35.18
C LEU A 1068 26.58 -3.10 -33.89
N THR A 1069 25.93 -2.01 -33.49
CA THR A 1069 25.32 -1.83 -32.15
C THR A 1069 23.91 -1.25 -32.21
N TYR A 1070 23.07 -1.69 -31.28
CA TYR A 1070 21.70 -1.22 -31.15
C TYR A 1070 21.20 -1.36 -29.71
N SER A 1071 20.09 -0.65 -29.45
CA SER A 1071 19.34 -0.71 -28.21
C SER A 1071 17.93 -1.19 -28.48
N LEU A 1072 17.31 -1.70 -27.42
CA LEU A 1072 15.87 -1.93 -27.39
C LEU A 1072 15.31 -1.69 -26.00
N ILE A 1073 14.03 -1.34 -25.94
CA ILE A 1073 13.24 -1.48 -24.72
C ILE A 1073 12.57 -2.84 -24.79
N GLY A 1074 12.89 -3.69 -23.82
CA GLY A 1074 12.11 -4.88 -23.55
C GLY A 1074 11.12 -4.57 -22.46
N CYS A 1075 9.85 -4.89 -22.66
CA CYS A 1075 8.83 -4.82 -21.63
C CYS A 1075 8.21 -6.19 -21.38
N ASP A 1076 7.98 -6.53 -20.12
CA ASP A 1076 7.11 -7.64 -19.76
C ASP A 1076 5.71 -7.10 -19.44
N PRO A 1077 4.72 -7.28 -20.34
CA PRO A 1077 3.37 -6.78 -20.11
C PRO A 1077 2.65 -7.47 -18.95
N THR A 1078 3.22 -8.55 -18.39
CA THR A 1078 2.70 -9.22 -17.20
C THR A 1078 3.18 -8.59 -15.88
N ILE A 1079 4.22 -7.76 -15.94
CA ILE A 1079 4.72 -6.97 -14.80
C ILE A 1079 3.96 -5.65 -14.80
N ALA A 1080 3.07 -5.45 -13.82
CA ALA A 1080 2.37 -4.18 -13.65
C ALA A 1080 3.27 -3.18 -12.90
N THR A 1081 3.36 -1.94 -13.40
CA THR A 1081 3.96 -0.79 -12.68
C THR A 1081 3.00 -0.09 -11.73
N ALA A 1082 1.75 -0.55 -11.67
CA ALA A 1082 0.78 -0.04 -10.70
C ALA A 1082 0.85 -0.83 -9.39
N GLU A 1083 1.23 -0.15 -8.32
CA GLU A 1083 0.82 -0.55 -6.98
C GLU A 1083 -0.71 -0.37 -6.85
N VAL A 1084 -1.37 -1.50 -6.60
CA VAL A 1084 -2.70 -1.70 -5.99
C VAL A 1084 -3.97 -1.44 -6.82
N TRP A 1085 -4.66 -2.54 -7.14
CA TRP A 1085 -6.08 -2.71 -6.79
C TRP A 1085 -6.19 -3.96 -5.91
N PRO A 1086 -6.71 -3.91 -4.66
CA PRO A 1086 -7.13 -5.12 -3.98
C PRO A 1086 -8.46 -5.56 -4.63
N ASP A 1087 -8.68 -6.88 -4.77
CA ASP A 1087 -10.00 -7.48 -5.02
C ASP A 1087 -10.55 -7.62 -6.46
N ALA A 1088 -9.75 -7.99 -7.46
CA ALA A 1088 -10.31 -8.38 -8.77
C ALA A 1088 -10.76 -9.85 -8.88
N PHE A 1089 -10.03 -10.81 -8.30
CA PHE A 1089 -10.39 -12.24 -8.32
C PHE A 1089 -9.58 -13.07 -7.31
N ARG A 1090 -10.00 -14.30 -7.04
CA ARG A 1090 -9.37 -15.18 -6.03
C ARG A 1090 -9.23 -16.62 -6.48
N THR A 1091 -8.17 -17.27 -6.00
CA THR A 1091 -7.93 -18.71 -6.20
C THR A 1091 -8.18 -19.50 -4.93
N TYR A 1092 -8.95 -20.60 -5.01
CA TYR A 1092 -9.13 -21.51 -3.89
C TYR A 1092 -9.44 -22.96 -4.34
N PRO A 1093 -9.16 -23.99 -3.53
CA PRO A 1093 -8.45 -23.93 -2.25
C PRO A 1093 -6.99 -23.49 -2.42
N ASN A 1094 -6.40 -22.89 -1.40
CA ASN A 1094 -4.99 -22.50 -1.37
C ASN A 1094 -4.44 -22.75 0.05
N PRO A 1095 -3.73 -23.87 0.29
CA PRO A 1095 -3.20 -24.77 -0.72
C PRO A 1095 -4.24 -25.61 -1.48
N ALA A 1096 -3.98 -25.91 -2.75
CA ALA A 1096 -4.76 -26.75 -3.65
C ALA A 1096 -4.13 -28.13 -3.83
N ASN A 1097 -4.95 -29.17 -3.95
CA ASN A 1097 -4.49 -30.49 -4.40
C ASN A 1097 -4.71 -30.59 -5.91
N ASP A 1098 -5.76 -31.24 -6.40
CA ASP A 1098 -5.85 -31.52 -7.84
C ASP A 1098 -6.69 -30.52 -8.62
N VAL A 1099 -7.33 -29.57 -7.92
CA VAL A 1099 -8.28 -28.61 -8.50
C VAL A 1099 -8.09 -27.23 -7.88
N LEU A 1100 -8.13 -26.20 -8.74
CA LEU A 1100 -8.06 -24.79 -8.41
C LEU A 1100 -9.28 -24.07 -8.98
N ASN A 1101 -10.04 -23.36 -8.16
CA ASN A 1101 -11.14 -22.52 -8.60
C ASN A 1101 -10.74 -21.05 -8.65
N ILE A 1102 -11.26 -20.32 -9.64
CA ILE A 1102 -11.04 -18.90 -9.91
C ILE A 1102 -12.37 -18.18 -9.77
N ASP A 1103 -12.49 -17.29 -8.78
CA ASP A 1103 -13.70 -16.54 -8.46
C ASP A 1103 -13.50 -15.04 -8.75
N PHE A 1104 -14.37 -14.48 -9.60
CA PHE A 1104 -14.35 -13.12 -10.11
C PHE A 1104 -15.21 -12.13 -9.30
N ALA A 1105 -15.65 -12.49 -8.08
CA ALA A 1105 -16.28 -11.56 -7.15
C ALA A 1105 -17.54 -10.83 -7.67
N GLY A 1106 -18.38 -11.50 -8.45
CA GLY A 1106 -19.63 -10.92 -8.98
C GLY A 1106 -19.50 -10.21 -10.34
N SER A 1107 -18.29 -10.14 -10.90
CA SER A 1107 -18.05 -9.50 -12.19
C SER A 1107 -18.15 -10.55 -13.33
N PRO A 1108 -18.92 -10.30 -14.41
CA PRO A 1108 -18.96 -11.20 -15.55
C PRO A 1108 -17.57 -11.30 -16.19
N VAL A 1109 -17.12 -12.53 -16.45
CA VAL A 1109 -15.85 -12.80 -17.13
C VAL A 1109 -15.92 -12.21 -18.55
N PRO A 1110 -15.07 -11.23 -18.90
CA PRO A 1110 -15.13 -10.62 -20.23
C PRO A 1110 -14.91 -11.64 -21.34
N PRO A 1111 -15.60 -11.52 -22.48
CA PRO A 1111 -15.42 -12.44 -23.60
C PRO A 1111 -13.94 -12.53 -24.03
N GLY A 1112 -13.40 -13.74 -24.07
CA GLY A 1112 -12.00 -13.97 -24.47
C GLY A 1112 -10.96 -13.94 -23.35
N ALA A 1113 -11.36 -13.82 -22.07
CA ALA A 1113 -10.44 -13.92 -20.95
C ALA A 1113 -9.78 -15.31 -20.87
N ARG A 1114 -8.47 -15.34 -20.60
CA ARG A 1114 -7.70 -16.58 -20.42
C ARG A 1114 -6.99 -16.56 -19.08
N LEU A 1115 -6.90 -17.73 -18.45
CA LEU A 1115 -6.14 -17.94 -17.24
C LEU A 1115 -4.85 -18.69 -17.53
N LEU A 1116 -3.76 -18.21 -16.97
CA LEU A 1116 -2.44 -18.81 -16.97
C LEU A 1116 -2.14 -19.28 -15.55
N VAL A 1117 -1.80 -20.55 -15.40
CA VAL A 1117 -1.14 -21.07 -14.20
C VAL A 1117 0.35 -21.13 -14.51
N MET A 1118 1.13 -20.39 -13.74
CA MET A 1118 2.55 -20.15 -13.95
C MET A 1118 3.32 -20.58 -12.71
N ASP A 1119 4.57 -20.98 -12.87
CA ASP A 1119 5.49 -21.04 -11.72
C ASP A 1119 5.96 -19.62 -11.33
N PHE A 1120 6.74 -19.51 -10.25
CA PHE A 1120 7.26 -18.23 -9.75
C PHE A 1120 8.22 -17.52 -10.73
N SER A 1121 8.70 -18.21 -11.78
CA SER A 1121 9.54 -17.62 -12.83
C SER A 1121 8.74 -16.97 -13.95
N GLY A 1122 7.40 -16.97 -13.83
CA GLY A 1122 6.48 -16.47 -14.85
C GLY A 1122 6.25 -17.45 -16.00
N ARG A 1123 6.89 -18.63 -15.99
CA ARG A 1123 6.68 -19.66 -17.00
C ARG A 1123 5.27 -20.24 -16.86
N THR A 1124 4.45 -20.08 -17.89
CA THR A 1124 3.12 -20.69 -17.96
C THR A 1124 3.22 -22.22 -18.07
N LEU A 1125 2.67 -22.91 -17.08
CA LEU A 1125 2.56 -24.36 -17.02
C LEU A 1125 1.21 -24.84 -17.55
N LYS A 1126 0.16 -24.02 -17.43
CA LYS A 1126 -1.18 -24.33 -17.91
C LYS A 1126 -1.90 -23.08 -18.40
N THR A 1127 -2.59 -23.18 -19.54
CA THR A 1127 -3.48 -22.12 -20.05
C THR A 1127 -4.90 -22.65 -20.12
N VAL A 1128 -5.87 -21.88 -19.64
CA VAL A 1128 -7.29 -22.23 -19.66
C VAL A 1128 -8.08 -21.06 -20.22
N ASN A 1129 -8.83 -21.27 -21.29
CA ASN A 1129 -9.79 -20.28 -21.78
C ASN A 1129 -10.99 -20.26 -20.84
N LEU A 1130 -11.34 -19.08 -20.33
CA LEU A 1130 -12.44 -18.93 -19.38
C LEU A 1130 -13.75 -18.76 -20.14
N ALA A 1131 -14.81 -19.41 -19.66
CA ALA A 1131 -16.12 -19.31 -20.30
C ALA A 1131 -16.74 -17.92 -20.07
N ALA A 1132 -17.35 -17.34 -21.11
CA ALA A 1132 -17.93 -15.98 -21.08
C ALA A 1132 -19.15 -15.80 -20.16
N GLN A 1133 -19.64 -16.87 -19.52
CA GLN A 1133 -20.72 -16.82 -18.53
C GLN A 1133 -20.37 -17.68 -17.31
N GLY A 1134 -20.33 -17.05 -16.13
CA GLY A 1134 -20.07 -17.69 -14.84
C GLY A 1134 -19.00 -16.97 -14.02
N GLU A 1135 -19.32 -16.63 -12.76
CA GLU A 1135 -18.42 -15.94 -11.81
C GLU A 1135 -17.31 -16.86 -11.25
N LEU A 1136 -17.47 -18.19 -11.39
CA LEU A 1136 -16.54 -19.20 -10.89
C LEU A 1136 -16.06 -20.12 -12.02
N GLN A 1137 -14.74 -20.29 -12.14
CA GLN A 1137 -14.11 -21.15 -13.14
C GLN A 1137 -13.25 -22.21 -12.44
N THR A 1138 -13.52 -23.49 -12.68
CA THR A 1138 -12.83 -24.62 -12.04
C THR A 1138 -11.79 -25.24 -12.95
N ILE A 1139 -10.57 -25.43 -12.44
CA ILE A 1139 -9.41 -25.83 -13.23
C ILE A 1139 -8.69 -26.99 -12.57
N GLN A 1140 -8.43 -28.02 -13.36
CA GLN A 1140 -7.63 -29.17 -12.93
C GLN A 1140 -6.16 -28.76 -12.87
N ILE A 1141 -5.48 -29.06 -11.78
CA ILE A 1141 -4.06 -28.76 -11.56
C ILE A 1141 -3.28 -29.98 -11.00
N GLY A 1142 -3.90 -31.17 -10.96
CA GLY A 1142 -3.24 -32.39 -10.46
C GLY A 1142 -2.02 -32.83 -11.27
N ASP A 1143 -1.87 -32.31 -12.49
CA ASP A 1143 -0.70 -32.44 -13.35
C ASP A 1143 0.48 -31.54 -12.94
N LEU A 1144 0.27 -30.57 -12.04
CA LEU A 1144 1.32 -29.69 -11.55
C LEU A 1144 2.07 -30.33 -10.37
N PRO A 1145 3.41 -30.18 -10.31
CA PRO A 1145 4.18 -30.65 -9.16
C PRO A 1145 3.84 -29.85 -7.89
N GLN A 1146 4.13 -30.40 -6.71
CA GLN A 1146 3.97 -29.68 -5.43
C GLN A 1146 4.84 -28.41 -5.45
N GLY A 1147 4.28 -27.25 -5.11
CA GLY A 1147 4.97 -25.97 -5.26
C GLY A 1147 4.08 -24.73 -5.16
N VAL A 1148 4.67 -23.54 -5.26
CA VAL A 1148 3.93 -22.27 -5.31
C VAL A 1148 3.79 -21.84 -6.76
N PHE A 1149 2.56 -21.53 -7.15
CA PHE A 1149 2.18 -21.16 -8.51
C PHE A 1149 1.43 -19.82 -8.50
N ILE A 1150 1.58 -19.08 -9.58
CA ILE A 1150 0.87 -17.84 -9.84
C ILE A 1150 -0.27 -18.16 -10.81
N CYS A 1151 -1.46 -17.72 -10.47
CA CYS A 1151 -2.62 -17.79 -11.31
C CYS A 1151 -2.90 -16.39 -11.85
N GLN A 1152 -2.87 -16.22 -13.16
CA GLN A 1152 -2.98 -14.92 -13.82
C GLN A 1152 -4.10 -14.93 -14.85
N ILE A 1153 -5.04 -13.99 -14.74
CA ILE A 1153 -6.08 -13.77 -15.75
C ILE A 1153 -5.64 -12.64 -16.65
N GLN A 1154 -5.78 -12.86 -17.96
CA GLN A 1154 -5.56 -11.84 -18.99
C GLN A 1154 -6.88 -11.54 -19.69
N MET A 1155 -7.26 -10.26 -19.74
CA MET A 1155 -8.42 -9.71 -20.44
C MET A 1155 -8.06 -8.37 -21.07
N GLU A 1156 -8.67 -7.96 -22.19
CA GLU A 1156 -8.42 -6.72 -22.98
C GLU A 1156 -7.60 -5.62 -22.25
N GLY A 1157 -6.26 -5.70 -22.33
CA GLY A 1157 -5.33 -4.70 -21.78
C GLY A 1157 -5.13 -4.70 -20.25
N LYS A 1158 -5.68 -5.67 -19.52
CA LYS A 1158 -5.58 -5.81 -18.06
C LYS A 1158 -5.13 -7.21 -17.65
N VAL A 1159 -4.25 -7.25 -16.65
CA VAL A 1159 -3.70 -8.49 -16.10
C VAL A 1159 -3.95 -8.49 -14.60
N PHE A 1160 -4.50 -9.58 -14.09
CA PHE A 1160 -4.72 -9.76 -12.66
C PHE A 1160 -4.02 -11.05 -12.24
N SER A 1161 -3.29 -11.02 -11.13
CA SER A 1161 -2.57 -12.19 -10.62
C SER A 1161 -2.89 -12.48 -9.16
N THR A 1162 -2.92 -13.76 -8.80
CA THR A 1162 -2.98 -14.23 -7.42
C THR A 1162 -2.09 -15.47 -7.26
N LYS A 1163 -1.71 -15.82 -6.03
CA LYS A 1163 -0.84 -16.98 -5.77
C LYS A 1163 -1.61 -18.12 -5.16
N PHE A 1164 -1.26 -19.35 -5.54
CA PHE A 1164 -1.71 -20.55 -4.86
C PHE A 1164 -0.59 -21.56 -4.66
N VAL A 1165 -0.71 -22.37 -3.61
CA VAL A 1165 0.23 -23.45 -3.28
C VAL A 1165 -0.39 -24.76 -3.73
N LYS A 1166 0.27 -25.53 -4.58
CA LYS A 1166 -0.07 -26.94 -4.83
C LYS A 1166 0.61 -27.79 -3.75
N MET A 1167 -0.19 -28.54 -2.99
CA MET A 1167 0.31 -29.56 -2.05
C MET A 1167 0.50 -30.91 -2.72
#